data_AF-A0AAP9NIT2-F1
#
_entry.id   AF-A0AAP9NIT2-F1
#
_cell.length_a   1.000
_cell.length_b   1.000
_cell.length_c   1.000
_cell.angle_alpha   90.00
_cell.angle_beta   90.00
_cell.angle_gamma   90.00
#
_symmetry.space_group_name_H-M   'P 1'
#
loop_
_entity.id
_entity.type
_entity.pdbx_description
1 polymer ?
#
loop_
_entity_poly.entity_id
_entity_poly.type
_entity_poly.pdbx_seq_one_letter_code
_entity_poly.pdbx_strand_id
1 'polypeptide(L)'
;MSKRFNLIVAGDPAQRTGGYIYDAQIVSALRDQGWEIDVVGLAGTFPDADAEAAEALTQALASLPDQAAVVIDGLAMGALPEVVAQHAQRLEITALLHHPLGDELGLDEADQQRFHRSELNALAHVARIIVTSHFTARRLPELAAHYEMPLNPSVTVVEPGVAQAPISSAAEPGELLRLLCVATLTPRKGQDILVKALAGVSGDHWQCDCYGGARDATFTQRVQQLIDQNGLQDSVRLHGECDGATLEAAYRSAHALVLPSWYEGYGMVVTEALAHGLPVITTTGGALRDTLPAGAGLSVEPGDVDALQDALSRFCHDDKLRHQLRQGAAQALDALSDWQEAGAKFATALTAPADSPNLRPGSQFASDWLTLREAADVDSRSQPLAELAAKWLSARTPAPLIADLGCGRGSNMRFLAPRLNGHQRWKLIDHDAILLAQARQCAAGLSNSQGQPVAIETYCISLEALAEVPLDDAYLVTASALLDLVSQQWIDALVTRIAGQQQALLIALSVTGEWHFIDPQGAPVLDDEDRWLQAMFMAHQQRDKGLGDALGGQAHGALVAALERADYRIEQAETPWQLAAGSQEQQPLMMALLEGWAEAATEQAPEAAARIATWLQQRQQAVANGERGIWVGHRDLFATPLFANPREEA
;
A
#
# COMPACT_ATOMS: atom_id res chain seq x y z
N MET A 1 18.83 -13.52 18.87
CA MET A 1 18.53 -14.50 17.81
C MET A 1 19.77 -14.69 16.95
N SER A 2 20.05 -15.92 16.53
CA SER A 2 21.13 -16.18 15.58
C SER A 2 20.77 -15.50 14.25
N LYS A 3 21.66 -14.68 13.67
CA LYS A 3 21.49 -14.09 12.33
C LYS A 3 21.76 -15.14 11.26
N ARG A 4 20.96 -16.22 11.23
CA ARG A 4 21.16 -17.34 10.32
C ARG A 4 19.84 -17.91 9.83
N PHE A 5 19.74 -18.13 8.52
CA PHE A 5 18.65 -18.90 7.92
C PHE A 5 19.13 -19.62 6.65
N ASN A 6 18.32 -20.56 6.16
CA ASN A 6 18.55 -21.22 4.88
C ASN A 6 17.56 -20.65 3.86
N LEU A 7 18.03 -20.24 2.69
CA LEU A 7 17.16 -19.88 1.56
C LEU A 7 17.09 -21.07 0.60
N ILE A 8 15.87 -21.55 0.34
CA ILE A 8 15.62 -22.66 -0.59
C ILE A 8 14.92 -22.10 -1.83
N VAL A 9 15.50 -22.35 -2.99
CA VAL A 9 14.97 -21.93 -4.30
C VAL A 9 14.80 -23.14 -5.22
N ALA A 10 13.84 -23.08 -6.14
CA ALA A 10 13.73 -24.08 -7.20
C ALA A 10 14.95 -23.99 -8.14
N GLY A 11 15.51 -25.12 -8.60
CA GLY A 11 16.58 -25.10 -9.60
C GLY A 11 17.88 -24.42 -9.16
N ASP A 12 18.64 -23.91 -10.14
CA ASP A 12 19.93 -23.26 -9.91
C ASP A 12 19.74 -21.83 -9.35
N PRO A 13 20.31 -21.49 -8.17
CA PRO A 13 20.23 -20.13 -7.61
C PRO A 13 20.90 -19.06 -8.47
N ALA A 14 21.79 -19.44 -9.40
CA ALA A 14 22.48 -18.51 -10.30
C ALA A 14 21.66 -18.10 -11.53
N GLN A 15 20.40 -18.52 -11.64
CA GLN A 15 19.53 -18.13 -12.74
C GLN A 15 19.29 -16.61 -12.80
N ARG A 16 19.25 -16.07 -14.02
CA ARG A 16 19.08 -14.64 -14.29
C ARG A 16 17.63 -14.32 -14.63
N THR A 17 16.74 -14.49 -13.66
CA THR A 17 15.34 -14.03 -13.75
C THR A 17 15.04 -13.10 -12.58
N GLY A 18 13.94 -12.34 -12.67
CA GLY A 18 13.63 -11.29 -11.67
C GLY A 18 13.60 -11.81 -10.22
N GLY A 19 12.95 -12.95 -9.97
CA GLY A 19 12.88 -13.53 -8.62
C GLY A 19 14.26 -13.95 -8.07
N TYR A 20 15.06 -14.65 -8.87
CA TYR A 20 16.39 -15.10 -8.46
C TYR A 20 17.37 -13.93 -8.29
N ILE A 21 17.21 -12.86 -9.08
CA ILE A 21 17.98 -11.61 -8.89
C ILE A 21 17.58 -10.96 -7.57
N TYR A 22 16.28 -10.86 -7.25
CA TYR A 22 15.81 -10.37 -5.96
C TYR A 22 16.41 -11.17 -4.80
N ASP A 23 16.32 -12.49 -4.86
CA ASP A 23 16.86 -13.40 -3.85
C ASP A 23 18.36 -13.18 -3.64
N ALA A 24 19.13 -13.15 -4.73
CA ALA A 24 20.56 -12.92 -4.69
C ALA A 24 20.93 -11.56 -4.07
N GLN A 25 20.17 -10.50 -4.39
CA GLN A 25 20.41 -9.16 -3.88
C GLN A 25 20.04 -9.02 -2.40
N ILE A 26 18.92 -9.60 -1.96
CA ILE A 26 18.54 -9.68 -0.54
C ILE A 26 19.60 -10.45 0.25
N VAL A 27 20.05 -11.60 -0.27
CA VAL A 27 21.12 -12.38 0.36
C VAL A 27 22.41 -11.56 0.46
N SER A 28 22.77 -10.81 -0.58
CA SER A 28 23.95 -9.93 -0.57
C SER A 28 23.83 -8.86 0.51
N ALA A 29 22.73 -8.11 0.52
CA ALA A 29 22.48 -7.04 1.49
C ALA A 29 22.48 -7.55 2.94
N LEU A 30 21.86 -8.71 3.19
CA LEU A 30 21.85 -9.32 4.52
C LEU A 30 23.23 -9.84 4.95
N ARG A 31 24.03 -10.40 4.04
CA ARG A 31 25.41 -10.81 4.32
C ARG A 31 26.28 -9.60 4.69
N ASP A 32 26.10 -8.46 4.03
CA ASP A 32 26.77 -7.20 4.41
C ASP A 32 26.39 -6.75 5.84
N GLN A 33 25.17 -7.07 6.28
CA GLN A 33 24.68 -6.84 7.64
C GLN A 33 25.06 -7.94 8.66
N GLY A 34 25.91 -8.90 8.23
CA GLY A 34 26.46 -9.96 9.07
C GLY A 34 25.53 -11.17 9.27
N TRP A 35 24.60 -11.42 8.34
CA TRP A 35 23.82 -12.66 8.34
C TRP A 35 24.58 -13.82 7.68
N GLU A 36 24.50 -15.00 8.30
CA GLU A 36 24.96 -16.25 7.71
C GLU A 36 23.80 -16.89 6.93
N ILE A 37 23.92 -17.01 5.61
CA ILE A 37 22.84 -17.51 4.76
C ILE A 37 23.37 -18.61 3.85
N ASP A 38 22.82 -19.81 4.02
CA ASP A 38 23.04 -20.94 3.12
C ASP A 38 21.94 -20.93 2.05
N VAL A 39 22.33 -20.84 0.77
CA VAL A 39 21.39 -20.83 -0.36
C VAL A 39 21.42 -22.20 -1.01
N VAL A 40 20.26 -22.86 -1.07
CA VAL A 40 20.09 -24.23 -1.57
C VAL A 40 19.19 -24.21 -2.79
N GLY A 41 19.74 -24.64 -3.93
CA GLY A 41 18.98 -24.89 -5.14
C GLY A 41 18.45 -26.32 -5.19
N LEU A 42 17.16 -26.49 -5.46
CA LEU A 42 16.53 -27.81 -5.55
C LEU A 42 16.67 -28.40 -6.97
N ALA A 43 17.07 -29.66 -7.04
CA ALA A 43 16.99 -30.43 -8.29
C ALA A 43 15.53 -30.76 -8.64
N GLY A 44 15.29 -31.22 -9.88
CA GLY A 44 13.97 -31.56 -10.39
C GLY A 44 13.28 -30.43 -11.16
N THR A 45 12.01 -30.66 -11.49
CA THR A 45 11.19 -29.75 -12.32
C THR A 45 10.27 -28.92 -11.44
N PHE A 46 10.01 -27.66 -11.82
CA PHE A 46 9.04 -26.77 -11.18
C PHE A 46 8.37 -25.88 -12.26
N PRO A 47 7.14 -25.37 -12.08
CA PRO A 47 6.23 -25.53 -10.93
C PRO A 47 5.52 -26.90 -10.85
N ASP A 48 5.52 -27.68 -11.93
CA ASP A 48 5.01 -29.05 -11.91
C ASP A 48 6.07 -29.99 -11.31
N ALA A 49 6.12 -30.04 -9.97
CA ALA A 49 7.09 -30.81 -9.23
C ALA A 49 7.07 -32.30 -9.59
N ASP A 50 8.22 -32.81 -10.00
CA ASP A 50 8.46 -34.24 -10.18
C ASP A 50 8.91 -34.91 -8.87
N ALA A 51 9.15 -36.23 -8.93
CA ALA A 51 9.60 -36.97 -7.76
C ALA A 51 10.98 -36.54 -7.25
N GLU A 52 11.85 -36.06 -8.15
CA GLU A 52 13.19 -35.57 -7.80
C GLU A 52 13.07 -34.24 -7.03
N ALA A 53 12.21 -33.32 -7.47
CA ALA A 53 11.89 -32.09 -6.76
C ALA A 53 11.32 -32.35 -5.35
N ALA A 54 10.39 -33.29 -5.24
CA ALA A 54 9.81 -33.69 -3.96
C ALA A 54 10.87 -34.28 -3.01
N GLU A 55 11.74 -35.16 -3.50
CA GLU A 55 12.84 -35.74 -2.73
C GLU A 55 13.87 -34.68 -2.33
N ALA A 56 14.25 -33.79 -3.24
CA ALA A 56 15.20 -32.72 -2.98
C ALA A 56 14.71 -31.77 -1.87
N LEU A 57 13.46 -31.30 -1.94
CA LEU A 57 12.89 -30.44 -0.89
C LEU A 57 12.80 -31.18 0.45
N THR A 58 12.36 -32.44 0.43
CA THR A 58 12.26 -33.27 1.64
C THR A 58 13.62 -33.44 2.30
N GLN A 59 14.66 -33.79 1.53
CA GLN A 59 16.02 -33.96 2.05
C GLN A 59 16.59 -32.63 2.58
N ALA A 60 16.40 -31.53 1.85
CA ALA A 60 16.85 -30.20 2.26
C ALA A 60 16.26 -29.84 3.62
N LEU A 61 14.93 -29.91 3.78
CA LEU A 61 14.27 -29.59 5.05
C LEU A 61 14.58 -30.59 6.17
N ALA A 62 14.63 -31.89 5.89
CA ALA A 62 14.93 -32.93 6.88
C ALA A 62 16.35 -32.83 7.44
N SER A 63 17.31 -32.30 6.66
CA SER A 63 18.70 -32.13 7.10
C SER A 63 18.90 -31.00 8.11
N LEU A 64 17.95 -30.07 8.20
CA LEU A 64 18.03 -28.92 9.09
C LEU A 64 17.67 -29.30 10.53
N PRO A 65 18.31 -28.69 11.55
CA PRO A 65 17.94 -28.91 12.95
C PRO A 65 16.56 -28.29 13.26
N ASP A 66 15.92 -28.80 14.31
CA ASP A 66 14.66 -28.24 14.80
C ASP A 66 14.82 -26.76 15.17
N GLN A 67 13.78 -25.98 14.92
CA GLN A 67 13.71 -24.52 15.07
C GLN A 67 14.66 -23.74 14.14
N ALA A 68 15.23 -24.38 13.11
CA ALA A 68 15.96 -23.64 12.09
C ALA A 68 15.02 -22.68 11.33
N ALA A 69 15.49 -21.45 11.09
CA ALA A 69 14.83 -20.50 10.22
C ALA A 69 15.09 -20.87 8.75
N VAL A 70 14.02 -20.93 7.96
CA VAL A 70 14.07 -21.31 6.54
C VAL A 70 13.20 -20.35 5.76
N VAL A 71 13.74 -19.79 4.68
CA VAL A 71 12.97 -19.07 3.67
C VAL A 71 12.84 -20.00 2.47
N ILE A 72 11.62 -20.21 1.98
CA ILE A 72 11.35 -21.02 0.79
C ILE A 72 10.71 -20.12 -0.26
N ASP A 73 11.30 -20.05 -1.44
CA ASP A 73 10.73 -19.38 -2.60
C ASP A 73 9.39 -20.00 -3.01
N GLY A 74 8.47 -19.15 -3.47
CA GLY A 74 7.10 -19.49 -3.80
C GLY A 74 6.99 -20.53 -4.91
N LEU A 75 7.93 -20.57 -5.86
CA LEU A 75 7.94 -21.58 -6.93
C LEU A 75 8.18 -22.99 -6.38
N ALA A 76 9.12 -23.13 -5.43
CA ALA A 76 9.39 -24.41 -4.78
C ALA A 76 8.30 -24.79 -3.77
N MET A 77 7.87 -23.82 -2.98
CA MET A 77 6.92 -24.01 -1.89
C MET A 77 5.53 -24.35 -2.41
N GLY A 78 5.02 -23.58 -3.38
CA GLY A 78 3.68 -23.75 -3.93
C GLY A 78 3.50 -25.06 -4.70
N ALA A 79 4.59 -25.65 -5.20
CA ALA A 79 4.57 -26.92 -5.90
C ALA A 79 4.42 -28.14 -4.97
N LEU A 80 4.83 -28.03 -3.69
CA LEU A 80 4.98 -29.16 -2.77
C LEU A 80 4.40 -28.88 -1.36
N PRO A 81 3.11 -28.51 -1.23
CA PRO A 81 2.50 -28.13 0.04
C PRO A 81 2.60 -29.22 1.12
N GLU A 82 2.51 -30.49 0.73
CA GLU A 82 2.56 -31.63 1.65
C GLU A 82 3.95 -31.78 2.32
N VAL A 83 5.02 -31.47 1.59
CA VAL A 83 6.38 -31.52 2.14
C VAL A 83 6.59 -30.37 3.13
N VAL A 84 6.08 -29.18 2.81
CA VAL A 84 6.10 -28.01 3.71
C VAL A 84 5.34 -28.31 5.01
N ALA A 85 4.13 -28.88 4.90
CA ALA A 85 3.29 -29.23 6.04
C ALA A 85 3.97 -30.21 7.01
N GLN A 86 4.71 -31.21 6.50
CA GLN A 86 5.43 -32.19 7.31
C GLN A 86 6.52 -31.58 8.20
N HIS A 87 7.07 -30.42 7.81
CA HIS A 87 8.17 -29.77 8.51
C HIS A 87 7.76 -28.48 9.24
N ALA A 88 6.57 -27.95 8.98
CA ALA A 88 6.07 -26.70 9.54
C ALA A 88 6.05 -26.62 11.08
N GLN A 89 5.82 -27.74 11.78
CA GLN A 89 5.84 -27.75 13.25
C GLN A 89 7.25 -27.74 13.83
N ARG A 90 8.25 -28.11 13.02
CA ARG A 90 9.63 -28.33 13.44
C ARG A 90 10.53 -27.16 13.04
N LEU A 91 10.25 -26.50 11.93
CA LEU A 91 11.06 -25.43 11.34
C LEU A 91 10.32 -24.10 11.40
N GLU A 92 11.04 -22.98 11.51
CA GLU A 92 10.46 -21.64 11.34
C GLU A 92 10.46 -21.27 9.86
N ILE A 93 9.45 -21.74 9.12
CA ILE A 93 9.34 -21.55 7.67
C ILE A 93 8.74 -20.18 7.36
N THR A 94 9.42 -19.42 6.51
CA THR A 94 8.94 -18.17 5.89
C THR A 94 8.76 -18.40 4.40
N ALA A 95 7.59 -18.10 3.87
CA ALA A 95 7.33 -18.11 2.44
C ALA A 95 7.84 -16.80 1.81
N LEU A 96 8.54 -16.88 0.67
CA LEU A 96 8.88 -15.72 -0.16
C LEU A 96 8.15 -15.82 -1.49
N LEU A 97 7.14 -14.99 -1.71
CA LEU A 97 6.31 -15.02 -2.90
C LEU A 97 6.54 -13.78 -3.77
N HIS A 98 7.02 -14.00 -4.99
CA HIS A 98 7.10 -12.94 -5.99
C HIS A 98 5.72 -12.60 -6.55
N HIS A 99 4.94 -13.62 -6.90
CA HIS A 99 3.53 -13.55 -7.26
C HIS A 99 2.91 -14.96 -7.26
N PRO A 100 1.56 -15.09 -7.23
CA PRO A 100 0.90 -16.38 -7.24
C PRO A 100 1.10 -17.13 -8.57
N LEU A 101 1.45 -18.41 -8.50
CA LEU A 101 1.70 -19.22 -9.70
C LEU A 101 0.48 -19.32 -10.64
N GLY A 102 -0.73 -19.31 -10.10
CA GLY A 102 -1.96 -19.37 -10.90
C GLY A 102 -2.31 -18.07 -11.63
N ASP A 103 -1.63 -16.96 -11.33
CA ASP A 103 -1.76 -15.69 -12.06
C ASP A 103 -0.83 -15.65 -13.31
N GLU A 104 -0.02 -16.69 -13.56
CA GLU A 104 0.82 -16.79 -14.77
C GLU A 104 -0.01 -16.86 -16.06
N LEU A 105 0.52 -16.28 -17.14
CA LEU A 105 -0.16 -16.23 -18.43
C LEU A 105 -0.06 -17.58 -19.15
N GLY A 106 -1.18 -18.02 -19.72
CA GLY A 106 -1.23 -19.20 -20.61
C GLY A 106 -1.65 -20.50 -19.92
N LEU A 107 -2.04 -20.42 -18.65
CA LEU A 107 -2.65 -21.52 -17.92
C LEU A 107 -4.10 -21.73 -18.37
N ASP A 108 -4.55 -22.98 -18.41
CA ASP A 108 -5.98 -23.27 -18.46
C ASP A 108 -6.61 -23.09 -17.07
N GLU A 109 -7.95 -23.08 -17.02
CA GLU A 109 -8.69 -22.86 -15.77
C GLU A 109 -8.37 -23.92 -14.70
N ALA A 110 -8.11 -25.17 -15.11
CA ALA A 110 -7.82 -26.26 -14.19
C ALA A 110 -6.43 -26.11 -13.57
N ASP A 111 -5.42 -25.78 -14.37
CA ASP A 111 -4.06 -25.53 -13.90
C ASP A 111 -3.98 -24.27 -13.03
N GLN A 112 -4.67 -23.19 -13.43
CA GLN A 112 -4.79 -21.98 -12.61
C GLN A 112 -5.37 -22.29 -11.22
N GLN A 113 -6.51 -22.98 -11.16
CA GLN A 113 -7.13 -23.36 -9.89
C GLN A 113 -6.24 -24.31 -9.08
N ARG A 114 -5.56 -25.27 -9.75
CA ARG A 114 -4.61 -26.18 -9.10
C ARG A 114 -3.49 -25.40 -8.41
N PHE A 115 -2.85 -24.48 -9.11
CA PHE A 115 -1.73 -23.71 -8.57
C PHE A 115 -2.15 -22.79 -7.43
N HIS A 116 -3.26 -22.05 -7.56
CA HIS A 116 -3.76 -21.22 -6.45
C HIS A 116 -4.02 -22.04 -5.18
N ARG A 117 -4.73 -23.17 -5.31
CA ARG A 117 -5.04 -24.02 -4.16
C ARG A 117 -3.80 -24.65 -3.55
N SER A 118 -2.85 -25.09 -4.38
CA SER A 118 -1.59 -25.69 -3.92
C SER A 118 -0.74 -24.67 -3.14
N GLU A 119 -0.64 -23.44 -3.66
CA GLU A 119 0.09 -22.36 -3.01
C GLU A 119 -0.58 -21.93 -1.70
N LEU A 120 -1.90 -21.71 -1.69
CA LEU A 120 -2.65 -21.38 -0.47
C LEU A 120 -2.54 -22.49 0.60
N ASN A 121 -2.53 -23.77 0.20
CA ASN A 121 -2.30 -24.88 1.12
C ASN A 121 -0.90 -24.80 1.74
N ALA A 122 0.13 -24.52 0.95
CA ALA A 122 1.49 -24.38 1.47
C ALA A 122 1.60 -23.18 2.44
N LEU A 123 1.02 -22.04 2.04
CA LEU A 123 0.97 -20.81 2.84
C LEU A 123 0.26 -20.99 4.18
N ALA A 124 -0.76 -21.86 4.27
CA ALA A 124 -1.48 -22.10 5.52
C ALA A 124 -0.58 -22.71 6.63
N HIS A 125 0.57 -23.28 6.26
CA HIS A 125 1.48 -23.97 7.17
C HIS A 125 2.72 -23.17 7.57
N VAL A 126 3.01 -22.03 6.92
CA VAL A 126 4.22 -21.26 7.22
C VAL A 126 4.02 -20.33 8.41
N ALA A 127 5.11 -19.92 9.06
CA ALA A 127 5.07 -18.95 10.14
C ALA A 127 4.87 -17.52 9.63
N ARG A 128 5.38 -17.20 8.44
CA ARG A 128 5.42 -15.85 7.87
C ARG A 128 5.35 -15.89 6.35
N ILE A 129 4.84 -14.82 5.75
CA ILE A 129 4.81 -14.63 4.30
C ILE A 129 5.47 -13.29 3.99
N ILE A 130 6.48 -13.30 3.13
CA ILE A 130 7.09 -12.11 2.53
C ILE A 130 6.68 -12.07 1.06
N VAL A 131 6.19 -10.92 0.61
CA VAL A 131 5.85 -10.69 -0.80
C VAL A 131 6.63 -9.49 -1.35
N THR A 132 6.86 -9.48 -2.67
CA THR A 132 7.68 -8.43 -3.31
C THR A 132 6.89 -7.18 -3.75
N SER A 133 5.57 -7.14 -3.58
CA SER A 133 4.77 -5.98 -3.95
C SER A 133 3.51 -5.83 -3.11
N HIS A 134 3.04 -4.59 -3.00
CA HIS A 134 1.75 -4.29 -2.39
C HIS A 134 0.58 -4.94 -3.16
N PHE A 135 0.69 -5.06 -4.49
CA PHE A 135 -0.27 -5.79 -5.31
C PHE A 135 -0.43 -7.24 -4.83
N THR A 136 0.66 -8.00 -4.70
CA THR A 136 0.61 -9.40 -4.26
C THR A 136 0.08 -9.49 -2.81
N ALA A 137 0.38 -8.52 -1.95
CA ALA A 137 -0.15 -8.48 -0.58
C ALA A 137 -1.68 -8.30 -0.52
N ARG A 138 -2.27 -7.56 -1.47
CA ARG A 138 -3.73 -7.43 -1.61
C ARG A 138 -4.34 -8.68 -2.28
N ARG A 139 -3.62 -9.25 -3.25
CA ARG A 139 -4.06 -10.39 -4.05
C ARG A 139 -4.22 -11.69 -3.23
N LEU A 140 -3.33 -11.96 -2.27
CA LEU A 140 -3.37 -13.21 -1.50
C LEU A 140 -4.65 -13.37 -0.65
N PRO A 141 -5.09 -12.37 0.15
CA PRO A 141 -6.37 -12.45 0.85
C PRO A 141 -7.58 -12.62 -0.08
N GLU A 142 -7.60 -11.96 -1.24
CA GLU A 142 -8.66 -12.12 -2.23
C GLU A 142 -8.72 -13.55 -2.78
N LEU A 143 -7.56 -14.14 -3.10
CA LEU A 143 -7.44 -15.53 -3.52
C LEU A 143 -7.90 -16.50 -2.42
N ALA A 144 -7.45 -16.28 -1.19
CA ALA A 144 -7.83 -17.09 -0.04
C ALA A 144 -9.35 -17.07 0.18
N ALA A 145 -9.98 -15.89 0.11
CA ALA A 145 -11.43 -15.74 0.19
C ALA A 145 -12.15 -16.42 -0.98
N HIS A 146 -11.66 -16.25 -2.21
CA HIS A 146 -12.25 -16.86 -3.41
C HIS A 146 -12.28 -18.39 -3.34
N TYR A 147 -11.24 -19.01 -2.80
CA TYR A 147 -11.14 -20.47 -2.66
C TYR A 147 -11.63 -21.01 -1.31
N GLU A 148 -12.13 -20.15 -0.42
CA GLU A 148 -12.56 -20.48 0.94
C GLU A 148 -11.45 -21.18 1.76
N MET A 149 -10.21 -20.70 1.61
CA MET A 149 -9.03 -21.27 2.27
C MET A 149 -8.46 -20.29 3.30
N PRO A 150 -7.94 -20.78 4.45
CA PRO A 150 -7.39 -19.91 5.47
C PRO A 150 -6.04 -19.34 5.04
N LEU A 151 -5.86 -18.03 5.24
CA LEU A 151 -4.56 -17.36 5.18
C LEU A 151 -4.25 -16.81 6.58
N ASN A 152 -3.65 -17.64 7.42
CA ASN A 152 -3.39 -17.34 8.82
C ASN A 152 -2.12 -16.51 9.06
N PRO A 153 -1.01 -16.70 8.30
CA PRO A 153 0.23 -16.00 8.61
C PRO A 153 0.21 -14.53 8.20
N SER A 154 1.03 -13.71 8.86
CA SER A 154 1.21 -12.31 8.49
C SER A 154 1.90 -12.18 7.12
N VAL A 155 1.35 -11.33 6.25
CA VAL A 155 1.96 -10.95 4.98
C VAL A 155 2.75 -9.65 5.17
N THR A 156 4.05 -9.66 4.87
CA THR A 156 4.92 -8.48 4.90
C THR A 156 5.40 -8.16 3.49
N VAL A 157 5.30 -6.90 3.10
CA VAL A 157 5.82 -6.43 1.80
C VAL A 157 7.29 -6.05 1.97
N VAL A 158 8.15 -6.62 1.13
CA VAL A 158 9.55 -6.20 0.98
C VAL A 158 9.82 -6.00 -0.50
N GLU A 159 9.61 -4.78 -0.96
CA GLU A 159 9.85 -4.42 -2.36
C GLU A 159 11.33 -4.55 -2.74
N PRO A 160 11.63 -4.89 -4.01
CA PRO A 160 12.99 -4.86 -4.52
C PRO A 160 13.65 -3.49 -4.34
N GLY A 161 14.93 -3.51 -3.97
CA GLY A 161 15.76 -2.30 -4.05
C GLY A 161 16.23 -2.05 -5.49
N VAL A 162 16.81 -0.89 -5.72
CA VAL A 162 17.48 -0.56 -6.98
C VAL A 162 18.88 -0.02 -6.74
N ALA A 163 19.82 -0.34 -7.63
CA ALA A 163 21.16 0.24 -7.59
C ALA A 163 21.12 1.69 -8.10
N GLN A 164 21.93 2.56 -7.49
CA GLN A 164 22.16 3.90 -8.03
C GLN A 164 22.78 3.80 -9.41
N ALA A 165 22.25 4.58 -10.35
CA ALA A 165 22.67 4.55 -11.74
C ALA A 165 22.97 5.96 -12.28
N PRO A 166 23.88 6.09 -13.27
CA PRO A 166 24.06 7.33 -14.00
C PRO A 166 22.79 7.69 -14.78
N ILE A 167 22.36 8.94 -14.68
CA ILE A 167 21.24 9.44 -15.47
C ILE A 167 21.58 9.39 -16.95
N SER A 168 20.69 8.79 -17.75
CA SER A 168 20.77 8.76 -19.22
C SER A 168 20.78 10.20 -19.79
N SER A 169 21.15 10.42 -21.04
CA SER A 169 20.95 11.72 -21.71
C SER A 169 19.49 11.90 -22.15
N ALA A 170 19.03 13.15 -22.22
CA ALA A 170 17.78 13.46 -22.92
C ALA A 170 17.99 13.31 -24.43
N ALA A 171 16.93 12.98 -25.18
CA ALA A 171 16.98 12.95 -26.63
C ALA A 171 17.16 14.35 -27.19
N GLU A 172 18.12 14.54 -28.10
CA GLU A 172 18.28 15.81 -28.81
C GLU A 172 17.24 15.96 -29.95
N PRO A 173 16.85 17.19 -30.33
CA PRO A 173 15.92 17.40 -31.43
C PRO A 173 16.41 16.75 -32.74
N GLY A 174 15.61 15.86 -33.31
CA GLY A 174 15.96 15.13 -34.54
C GLY A 174 16.99 14.02 -34.35
N GLU A 175 17.29 13.61 -33.11
CA GLU A 175 18.06 12.39 -32.81
C GLU A 175 17.19 11.14 -32.88
N LEU A 176 17.76 10.03 -33.37
CA LEU A 176 17.10 8.73 -33.40
C LEU A 176 16.67 8.32 -31.98
N LEU A 177 15.37 8.13 -31.75
CA LEU A 177 14.86 7.71 -30.45
C LEU A 177 15.21 6.26 -30.18
N ARG A 178 15.54 5.93 -28.93
CA ARG A 178 16.03 4.60 -28.53
C ARG A 178 15.11 4.06 -27.46
N LEU A 179 14.34 3.04 -27.82
CA LEU A 179 13.43 2.32 -26.95
C LEU A 179 14.15 1.07 -26.45
N LEU A 180 14.08 0.81 -25.15
CA LEU A 180 14.73 -0.32 -24.52
C LEU A 180 13.67 -1.27 -23.96
N CYS A 181 13.72 -2.54 -24.33
CA CYS A 181 12.91 -3.58 -23.70
C CYS A 181 13.83 -4.58 -22.99
N VAL A 182 13.68 -4.75 -21.68
CA VAL A 182 14.49 -5.69 -20.89
C VAL A 182 13.56 -6.74 -20.29
N ALA A 183 13.48 -7.90 -20.93
CA ALA A 183 12.65 -9.01 -20.48
C ALA A 183 13.04 -10.30 -21.22
N THR A 184 12.96 -11.44 -20.52
CA THR A 184 13.03 -12.76 -21.17
C THR A 184 11.96 -12.89 -22.26
N LEU A 185 12.27 -13.60 -23.34
CA LEU A 185 11.31 -13.83 -24.44
C LEU A 185 10.35 -14.97 -24.04
N THR A 186 9.23 -14.59 -23.44
CA THR A 186 8.12 -15.48 -23.06
C THR A 186 6.77 -14.79 -23.32
N PRO A 187 5.67 -15.55 -23.54
CA PRO A 187 4.36 -14.97 -23.81
C PRO A 187 3.91 -13.92 -22.79
N ARG A 188 4.17 -14.16 -21.49
CA ARG A 188 3.85 -13.21 -20.42
C ARG A 188 4.49 -11.84 -20.62
N LYS A 189 5.68 -11.76 -21.20
CA LYS A 189 6.42 -10.51 -21.37
C LYS A 189 5.99 -9.70 -22.60
N GLY A 190 5.14 -10.25 -23.46
CA GLY A 190 4.38 -9.47 -24.46
C GLY A 190 5.20 -8.85 -25.61
N GLN A 191 6.41 -9.33 -25.91
CA GLN A 191 7.20 -8.76 -27.01
C GLN A 191 6.50 -8.89 -28.38
N ASP A 192 5.60 -9.86 -28.56
CA ASP A 192 4.79 -9.96 -29.77
C ASP A 192 3.74 -8.84 -29.89
N ILE A 193 3.23 -8.34 -28.76
CA ILE A 193 2.36 -7.15 -28.69
C ILE A 193 3.18 -5.89 -29.01
N LEU A 194 4.39 -5.77 -28.46
CA LEU A 194 5.28 -4.64 -28.75
C LEU A 194 5.63 -4.55 -30.24
N VAL A 195 5.98 -5.66 -30.88
CA VAL A 195 6.29 -5.66 -32.32
C VAL A 195 5.08 -5.23 -33.15
N LYS A 196 3.87 -5.70 -32.81
CA LYS A 196 2.64 -5.27 -33.49
C LYS A 196 2.34 -3.79 -33.30
N ALA A 197 2.53 -3.26 -32.09
CA ALA A 197 2.31 -1.85 -31.79
C ALA A 197 3.31 -0.96 -32.53
N LEU A 198 4.59 -1.34 -32.54
CA LEU A 198 5.64 -0.62 -33.27
C LEU A 198 5.42 -0.61 -34.79
N ALA A 199 4.80 -1.66 -35.35
CA ALA A 199 4.49 -1.72 -36.78
C ALA A 199 3.53 -0.60 -37.24
N GLY A 200 2.71 -0.05 -36.33
CA GLY A 200 1.82 1.07 -36.62
C GLY A 200 2.36 2.45 -36.23
N VAL A 201 3.57 2.54 -35.68
CA VAL A 201 4.22 3.83 -35.37
C VAL A 201 4.83 4.40 -36.65
N SER A 202 4.27 5.51 -37.13
CA SER A 202 4.74 6.20 -38.34
C SER A 202 6.17 6.74 -38.19
N GLY A 203 6.97 6.61 -39.25
CA GLY A 203 8.32 7.19 -39.36
C GLY A 203 9.43 6.29 -38.80
N ASP A 204 10.62 6.39 -39.39
CA ASP A 204 11.78 5.51 -39.08
C ASP A 204 12.75 6.14 -38.07
N HIS A 205 12.30 7.10 -37.28
CA HIS A 205 13.17 7.88 -36.40
C HIS A 205 13.25 7.31 -34.97
N TRP A 206 13.11 5.99 -34.86
CA TRP A 206 13.25 5.25 -33.61
C TRP A 206 13.91 3.87 -33.86
N GLN A 207 14.54 3.34 -32.81
CA GLN A 207 15.06 1.98 -32.75
C GLN A 207 14.64 1.36 -31.41
N CYS A 208 14.24 0.09 -31.42
CA CYS A 208 13.89 -0.69 -30.25
C CYS A 208 14.88 -1.84 -30.05
N ASP A 209 15.63 -1.80 -28.96
CA ASP A 209 16.59 -2.84 -28.58
C ASP A 209 16.02 -3.69 -27.44
N CYS A 210 15.82 -4.98 -27.72
CA CYS A 210 15.26 -5.96 -26.80
C CYS A 210 16.36 -6.86 -26.24
N TYR A 211 16.57 -6.81 -24.92
CA TYR A 211 17.51 -7.66 -24.18
C TYR A 211 16.77 -8.67 -23.31
N GLY A 212 17.20 -9.92 -23.37
CA GLY A 212 16.67 -11.00 -22.55
C GLY A 212 16.81 -12.38 -23.18
N GLY A 213 16.92 -13.41 -22.35
CA GLY A 213 17.13 -14.79 -22.80
C GLY A 213 15.92 -15.37 -23.55
N ALA A 214 16.20 -16.16 -24.59
CA ALA A 214 15.23 -16.94 -25.36
C ALA A 214 14.79 -18.20 -24.58
N ARG A 215 14.00 -18.01 -23.53
CA ARG A 215 13.54 -19.09 -22.63
C ARG A 215 12.41 -19.93 -23.23
N ASP A 216 11.66 -19.37 -24.18
CA ASP A 216 10.69 -20.09 -25.00
C ASP A 216 11.07 -19.96 -26.48
N ALA A 217 11.54 -21.05 -27.08
CA ALA A 217 11.99 -21.08 -28.46
C ALA A 217 10.84 -20.82 -29.46
N THR A 218 9.63 -21.31 -29.17
CA THR A 218 8.45 -21.13 -30.03
C THR A 218 8.02 -19.67 -30.03
N PHE A 219 7.94 -19.07 -28.85
CA PHE A 219 7.61 -17.66 -28.72
C PHE A 219 8.70 -16.77 -29.34
N THR A 220 9.97 -17.08 -29.13
CA THR A 220 11.10 -16.36 -29.75
C THR A 220 11.00 -16.37 -31.28
N GLN A 221 10.70 -17.53 -31.88
CA GLN A 221 10.50 -17.63 -33.33
C GLN A 221 9.29 -16.81 -33.80
N ARG A 222 8.19 -16.80 -33.03
CA ARG A 222 7.01 -16.00 -33.33
C ARG A 222 7.31 -14.49 -33.30
N VAL A 223 8.06 -14.01 -32.32
CA VAL A 223 8.47 -12.60 -32.25
C VAL A 223 9.33 -12.24 -33.47
N GLN A 224 10.31 -13.09 -33.83
CA GLN A 224 11.13 -12.85 -35.03
C GLN A 224 10.29 -12.84 -36.32
N GLN A 225 9.34 -13.76 -36.47
CA GLN A 225 8.42 -13.78 -37.61
C GLN A 225 7.58 -12.51 -37.70
N LEU A 226 7.12 -11.96 -36.58
CA LEU A 226 6.39 -10.70 -36.56
C LEU A 226 7.28 -9.53 -36.97
N ILE A 227 8.54 -9.49 -36.53
CA ILE A 227 9.50 -8.47 -36.97
C ILE A 227 9.67 -8.54 -38.48
N ASP A 228 9.85 -9.75 -39.02
CA ASP A 228 10.06 -9.96 -40.45
C ASP A 228 8.83 -9.60 -41.30
N GLN A 229 7.63 -10.01 -40.84
CA GLN A 229 6.37 -9.76 -41.54
C GLN A 229 6.00 -8.27 -41.59
N ASN A 230 6.40 -7.51 -40.57
CA ASN A 230 6.13 -6.07 -40.50
C ASN A 230 7.27 -5.22 -41.07
N GLY A 231 8.35 -5.82 -41.59
CA GLY A 231 9.47 -5.09 -42.18
C GLY A 231 10.29 -4.29 -41.16
N LEU A 232 10.34 -4.75 -39.90
CA LEU A 232 10.96 -4.02 -38.79
C LEU A 232 12.40 -4.47 -38.48
N GLN A 233 13.06 -5.22 -39.37
CA GLN A 233 14.37 -5.84 -39.11
C GLN A 233 15.47 -4.81 -38.80
N ASP A 234 15.37 -3.61 -39.37
CA ASP A 234 16.34 -2.53 -39.15
C ASP A 234 16.06 -1.73 -37.86
N SER A 235 14.80 -1.74 -37.39
CA SER A 235 14.32 -0.91 -36.28
C SER A 235 14.13 -1.69 -34.97
N VAL A 236 13.88 -3.00 -35.01
CA VAL A 236 13.67 -3.84 -33.81
C VAL A 236 14.73 -4.94 -33.74
N ARG A 237 15.54 -4.94 -32.68
CA ARG A 237 16.65 -5.90 -32.52
C ARG A 237 16.49 -6.75 -31.29
N LEU A 238 16.55 -8.08 -31.46
CA LEU A 238 16.60 -9.04 -30.36
C LEU A 238 18.07 -9.36 -30.06
N HIS A 239 18.61 -8.83 -28.97
CA HIS A 239 20.03 -9.00 -28.59
C HIS A 239 20.31 -10.26 -27.78
N GLY A 240 19.27 -10.87 -27.20
CA GLY A 240 19.42 -12.01 -26.30
C GLY A 240 19.88 -11.61 -24.90
N GLU A 241 20.36 -12.59 -24.13
CA GLU A 241 20.94 -12.34 -22.81
C GLU A 241 22.31 -11.65 -22.94
N CYS A 242 22.59 -10.66 -22.07
CA CYS A 242 23.85 -9.92 -22.06
C CYS A 242 24.44 -9.79 -20.65
N ASP A 243 25.67 -9.27 -20.56
CA ASP A 243 26.31 -8.97 -19.28
C ASP A 243 25.86 -7.61 -18.72
N GLY A 244 26.14 -7.37 -17.44
CA GLY A 244 25.73 -6.14 -16.75
C GLY A 244 26.32 -4.86 -17.35
N ALA A 245 27.54 -4.92 -17.91
CA ALA A 245 28.16 -3.76 -18.54
C ALA A 245 27.46 -3.36 -19.86
N THR A 246 27.04 -4.36 -20.65
CA THR A 246 26.26 -4.16 -21.87
C THR A 246 24.87 -3.64 -21.54
N LEU A 247 24.22 -4.22 -20.53
CA LEU A 247 22.89 -3.78 -20.09
C LEU A 247 22.90 -2.34 -19.58
N GLU A 248 23.89 -1.99 -18.73
CA GLU A 248 24.11 -0.63 -18.26
C GLU A 248 24.32 0.36 -19.43
N ALA A 249 25.11 -0.02 -20.43
CA ALA A 249 25.30 0.80 -21.63
C ALA A 249 23.99 0.97 -22.42
N ALA A 250 23.15 -0.06 -22.47
CA ALA A 250 21.82 0.01 -23.09
C ALA A 250 20.92 1.01 -22.36
N TYR A 251 20.79 0.91 -21.03
CA TYR A 251 20.04 1.86 -20.20
C TYR A 251 20.53 3.30 -20.38
N ARG A 252 21.85 3.52 -20.30
CA ARG A 252 22.44 4.85 -20.46
C ARG A 252 22.21 5.50 -21.82
N SER A 253 21.98 4.70 -22.86
CA SER A 253 21.74 5.19 -24.21
C SER A 253 20.26 5.23 -24.59
N ALA A 254 19.38 4.65 -23.76
CA ALA A 254 17.96 4.62 -24.03
C ALA A 254 17.30 5.98 -23.76
N HIS A 255 16.19 6.23 -24.44
CA HIS A 255 15.32 7.38 -24.25
C HIS A 255 14.03 7.03 -23.50
N ALA A 256 13.59 5.76 -23.56
CA ALA A 256 12.54 5.20 -22.73
C ALA A 256 12.71 3.69 -22.55
N LEU A 257 12.21 3.16 -21.44
CA LEU A 257 11.96 1.72 -21.28
C LEU A 257 10.55 1.39 -21.80
N VAL A 258 10.41 0.26 -22.50
CA VAL A 258 9.12 -0.31 -22.89
C VAL A 258 8.97 -1.71 -22.31
N LEU A 259 7.93 -1.91 -21.51
CA LEU A 259 7.61 -3.20 -20.86
C LEU A 259 6.15 -3.59 -21.14
N PRO A 260 5.87 -4.33 -22.23
CA PRO A 260 4.51 -4.66 -22.67
C PRO A 260 3.94 -5.91 -21.95
N SER A 261 4.39 -6.18 -20.72
CA SER A 261 4.07 -7.42 -20.01
C SER A 261 2.57 -7.57 -19.75
N TRP A 262 2.07 -8.79 -19.85
CA TRP A 262 0.71 -9.12 -19.43
C TRP A 262 0.53 -9.04 -17.91
N TYR A 263 1.59 -9.39 -17.19
CA TYR A 263 1.60 -9.44 -15.74
C TYR A 263 3.04 -9.38 -15.21
N GLU A 264 3.26 -8.66 -14.10
CA GLU A 264 4.49 -8.73 -13.31
C GLU A 264 4.19 -8.79 -11.80
N GLY A 265 4.97 -9.54 -11.04
CA GLY A 265 4.90 -9.54 -9.58
C GLY A 265 5.47 -8.26 -8.91
N TYR A 266 6.35 -7.55 -9.62
CA TYR A 266 6.84 -6.20 -9.26
C TYR A 266 7.21 -5.43 -10.54
N GLY A 267 8.16 -5.96 -11.30
CA GLY A 267 8.66 -5.33 -12.53
C GLY A 267 9.90 -4.47 -12.28
N MET A 268 10.95 -5.06 -11.70
CA MET A 268 12.20 -4.38 -11.30
C MET A 268 12.83 -3.51 -12.41
N VAL A 269 12.66 -3.91 -13.68
CA VAL A 269 13.18 -3.14 -14.82
C VAL A 269 12.56 -1.75 -14.92
N VAL A 270 11.35 -1.54 -14.38
CA VAL A 270 10.70 -0.22 -14.25
C VAL A 270 11.51 0.65 -13.30
N THR A 271 11.78 0.20 -12.08
CA THR A 271 12.61 0.95 -11.11
C THR A 271 14.05 1.12 -11.58
N GLU A 272 14.61 0.14 -12.29
CA GLU A 272 15.94 0.27 -12.94
C GLU A 272 15.94 1.38 -14.00
N ALA A 273 14.90 1.49 -14.82
CA ALA A 273 14.77 2.57 -15.79
C ALA A 273 14.60 3.94 -15.11
N LEU A 274 13.76 4.01 -14.08
CA LEU A 274 13.59 5.23 -13.28
C LEU A 274 14.89 5.66 -12.61
N ALA A 275 15.71 4.72 -12.11
CA ALA A 275 17.04 4.97 -11.57
C ALA A 275 18.00 5.63 -12.59
N HIS A 276 17.77 5.40 -13.89
CA HIS A 276 18.48 6.06 -14.99
C HIS A 276 17.81 7.35 -15.48
N GLY A 277 16.74 7.80 -14.83
CA GLY A 277 15.93 8.94 -15.26
C GLY A 277 15.20 8.71 -16.58
N LEU A 278 14.92 7.45 -16.93
CA LEU A 278 14.20 7.09 -18.13
C LEU A 278 12.69 7.05 -17.88
N PRO A 279 11.88 7.72 -18.72
CA PRO A 279 10.46 7.48 -18.72
C PRO A 279 10.14 6.03 -19.15
N VAL A 280 9.02 5.51 -18.66
CA VAL A 280 8.61 4.12 -18.90
C VAL A 280 7.29 4.06 -19.65
N ILE A 281 7.18 3.18 -20.64
CA ILE A 281 5.93 2.85 -21.33
C ILE A 281 5.62 1.40 -21.02
N THR A 282 4.56 1.14 -20.25
CA THR A 282 4.28 -0.18 -19.69
C THR A 282 2.78 -0.47 -19.65
N THR A 283 2.40 -1.63 -19.14
CA THR A 283 0.99 -1.99 -18.91
C THR A 283 0.58 -1.78 -17.45
N THR A 284 -0.70 -1.97 -17.14
CA THR A 284 -1.27 -2.02 -15.79
C THR A 284 -1.31 -3.45 -15.21
N GLY A 285 -0.67 -4.43 -15.87
CA GLY A 285 -0.75 -5.85 -15.51
C GLY A 285 0.02 -6.21 -14.23
N GLY A 286 -0.67 -6.84 -13.29
CA GLY A 286 -0.09 -7.19 -11.98
C GLY A 286 0.32 -5.95 -11.19
N ALA A 287 1.53 -5.96 -10.64
CA ALA A 287 2.07 -4.88 -9.82
C ALA A 287 2.51 -3.63 -10.59
N LEU A 288 2.46 -3.63 -11.94
CA LEU A 288 2.97 -2.51 -12.74
C LEU A 288 2.20 -1.20 -12.54
N ARG A 289 0.92 -1.28 -12.17
CA ARG A 289 0.13 -0.10 -11.78
C ARG A 289 0.69 0.59 -10.53
N ASP A 290 1.14 -0.20 -9.57
CA ASP A 290 1.71 0.29 -8.30
C ASP A 290 3.17 0.72 -8.49
N THR A 291 3.89 0.04 -9.39
CA THR A 291 5.35 0.21 -9.56
C THR A 291 5.71 1.43 -10.41
N LEU A 292 4.84 1.87 -11.32
CA LEU A 292 5.08 3.08 -12.11
C LEU A 292 4.51 4.33 -11.40
N PRO A 293 5.36 5.27 -10.95
CA PRO A 293 4.87 6.51 -10.35
C PRO A 293 4.13 7.39 -11.36
N ALA A 294 3.12 8.11 -10.87
CA ALA A 294 2.35 9.03 -11.69
C ALA A 294 3.27 10.07 -12.38
N GLY A 295 3.07 10.26 -13.68
CA GLY A 295 3.84 11.21 -14.48
C GLY A 295 5.24 10.73 -14.90
N ALA A 296 5.74 9.59 -14.42
CA ALA A 296 7.02 9.02 -14.83
C ALA A 296 6.94 8.15 -16.10
N GLY A 297 5.74 7.99 -16.66
CA GLY A 297 5.53 7.12 -17.81
C GLY A 297 4.11 7.13 -18.35
N LEU A 298 3.84 6.19 -19.26
CA LEU A 298 2.53 5.91 -19.82
C LEU A 298 2.15 4.46 -19.52
N SER A 299 0.93 4.23 -19.06
CA SER A 299 0.39 2.90 -18.81
C SER A 299 -0.81 2.63 -19.71
N VAL A 300 -0.88 1.39 -20.22
CA VAL A 300 -2.01 0.89 -21.02
C VAL A 300 -2.52 -0.44 -20.46
N GLU A 301 -3.69 -0.88 -20.91
CA GLU A 301 -4.18 -2.20 -20.51
C GLU A 301 -3.35 -3.33 -21.17
N PRO A 302 -3.07 -4.43 -20.45
CA PRO A 302 -2.37 -5.59 -20.99
C PRO A 302 -2.97 -6.12 -22.30
N GLY A 303 -2.12 -6.33 -23.31
CA GLY A 303 -2.53 -6.90 -24.59
C GLY A 303 -3.22 -5.94 -25.57
N ASP A 304 -3.50 -4.70 -25.16
CA ASP A 304 -4.07 -3.68 -26.03
C ASP A 304 -2.99 -3.11 -26.97
N VAL A 305 -2.93 -3.68 -28.17
CA VAL A 305 -1.97 -3.28 -29.22
C VAL A 305 -2.19 -1.82 -29.64
N ASP A 306 -3.44 -1.39 -29.78
CA ASP A 306 -3.77 -0.07 -30.32
C ASP A 306 -3.44 1.02 -29.29
N ALA A 307 -3.74 0.78 -28.01
CA ALA A 307 -3.36 1.69 -26.93
C ALA A 307 -1.83 1.76 -26.77
N LEU A 308 -1.13 0.63 -26.84
CA LEU A 308 0.33 0.61 -26.78
C LEU A 308 0.95 1.36 -27.97
N GLN A 309 0.38 1.20 -29.17
CA GLN A 309 0.79 1.93 -30.36
C GLN A 309 0.59 3.44 -30.19
N ASP A 310 -0.55 3.89 -29.66
CA ASP A 310 -0.81 5.31 -29.39
C ASP A 310 0.22 5.86 -28.39
N ALA A 311 0.48 5.14 -27.29
CA ALA A 311 1.47 5.54 -26.30
C ALA A 311 2.89 5.67 -26.89
N LEU A 312 3.32 4.68 -27.68
CA LEU A 312 4.60 4.69 -28.39
C LEU A 312 4.66 5.82 -29.42
N SER A 313 3.60 6.02 -30.19
CA SER A 313 3.52 7.09 -31.19
C SER A 313 3.59 8.48 -30.55
N ARG A 314 2.84 8.70 -29.48
CA ARG A 314 2.89 9.96 -28.70
C ARG A 314 4.29 10.20 -28.15
N PHE A 315 4.92 9.19 -27.56
CA PHE A 315 6.30 9.30 -27.12
C PHE A 315 7.24 9.68 -28.28
N CYS A 316 7.11 9.03 -29.43
CA CYS A 316 7.99 9.28 -30.57
C CYS A 316 7.80 10.66 -31.22
N HIS A 317 6.60 11.24 -31.16
CA HIS A 317 6.25 12.45 -31.91
C HIS A 317 5.99 13.70 -31.05
N ASP A 318 5.83 13.57 -29.73
CA ASP A 318 5.56 14.68 -28.82
C ASP A 318 6.77 14.95 -27.90
N ASP A 319 7.62 15.88 -28.32
CA ASP A 319 8.81 16.33 -27.58
C ASP A 319 8.44 16.86 -26.18
N LYS A 320 7.29 17.56 -26.06
CA LYS A 320 6.84 18.13 -24.80
C LYS A 320 6.45 17.02 -23.83
N LEU A 321 5.71 16.02 -24.31
CA LEU A 321 5.37 14.83 -23.52
C LEU A 321 6.63 14.11 -23.06
N ARG A 322 7.62 13.86 -23.94
CA ARG A 322 8.88 13.23 -23.55
C ARG A 322 9.59 13.98 -22.43
N HIS A 323 9.67 15.31 -22.53
CA HIS A 323 10.26 16.14 -21.47
C HIS A 323 9.49 16.04 -20.16
N GLN A 324 8.15 16.05 -20.20
CA GLN A 324 7.32 15.91 -19.00
C GLN A 324 7.51 14.55 -18.33
N LEU A 325 7.46 13.45 -19.09
CA LEU A 325 7.63 12.11 -18.56
C LEU A 325 9.02 11.91 -17.95
N ARG A 326 10.04 12.50 -18.58
CA ARG A 326 11.41 12.47 -18.07
C ARG A 326 11.57 13.26 -16.77
N GLN A 327 10.88 14.40 -16.63
CA GLN A 327 10.83 15.13 -15.35
C GLN A 327 10.17 14.30 -14.26
N GLY A 328 9.05 13.62 -14.57
CA GLY A 328 8.41 12.69 -13.64
C GLY A 328 9.33 11.54 -13.23
N ALA A 329 10.05 10.93 -14.19
CA ALA A 329 11.03 9.89 -13.89
C ALA A 329 12.17 10.40 -12.99
N ALA A 330 12.64 11.63 -13.22
CA ALA A 330 13.65 12.26 -12.37
C ALA A 330 13.14 12.57 -10.95
N GLN A 331 11.87 12.94 -10.80
CA GLN A 331 11.24 13.15 -9.48
C GLN A 331 11.05 11.83 -8.73
N ALA A 332 10.75 10.74 -9.44
CA ALA A 332 10.57 9.42 -8.85
C ALA A 332 11.86 8.86 -8.22
N LEU A 333 13.04 9.31 -8.65
CA LEU A 333 14.34 8.87 -8.14
C LEU A 333 14.46 8.96 -6.62
N ASP A 334 13.98 10.06 -6.04
CA ASP A 334 14.12 10.34 -4.61
C ASP A 334 13.29 9.38 -3.74
N ALA A 335 12.31 8.69 -4.32
CA ALA A 335 11.45 7.73 -3.64
C ALA A 335 11.91 6.27 -3.79
N LEU A 336 12.93 5.99 -4.60
CA LEU A 336 13.41 4.62 -4.83
C LEU A 336 14.27 4.14 -3.65
N SER A 337 13.89 3.00 -3.06
CA SER A 337 14.70 2.34 -2.03
C SER A 337 15.89 1.60 -2.64
N ASP A 338 17.02 1.59 -1.93
CA ASP A 338 18.17 0.77 -2.31
C ASP A 338 18.09 -0.66 -1.76
N TRP A 339 19.02 -1.52 -2.21
CA TRP A 339 19.07 -2.92 -1.76
C TRP A 339 19.43 -3.09 -0.27
N GLN A 340 20.12 -2.12 0.34
CA GLN A 340 20.45 -2.20 1.77
C GLN A 340 19.21 -1.94 2.63
N GLU A 341 18.37 -0.98 2.22
CA GLU A 341 17.07 -0.73 2.83
C GLU A 341 16.14 -1.94 2.65
N ALA A 342 16.05 -2.52 1.44
CA ALA A 342 15.28 -3.74 1.20
C ALA A 342 15.77 -4.90 2.08
N GLY A 343 17.08 -5.09 2.21
CA GLY A 343 17.67 -6.08 3.11
C GLY A 343 17.33 -5.83 4.58
N ALA A 344 17.35 -4.59 5.05
CA ALA A 344 16.96 -4.25 6.43
C ALA A 344 15.46 -4.51 6.71
N LYS A 345 14.58 -4.22 5.74
CA LYS A 345 13.16 -4.57 5.79
C LYS A 345 12.96 -6.09 5.83
N PHE A 346 13.71 -6.84 5.01
CA PHE A 346 13.69 -8.30 5.02
C PHE A 346 14.14 -8.89 6.37
N ALA A 347 15.24 -8.40 6.94
CA ALA A 347 15.72 -8.80 8.26
C ALA A 347 14.67 -8.56 9.36
N THR A 348 13.97 -7.42 9.28
CA THR A 348 12.88 -7.09 10.21
C THR A 348 11.72 -8.05 10.06
N ALA A 349 11.31 -8.34 8.81
CA ALA A 349 10.25 -9.31 8.51
C ALA A 349 10.55 -10.71 9.06
N LEU A 350 11.80 -11.17 8.94
CA LEU A 350 12.22 -12.48 9.46
C LEU A 350 12.21 -12.57 10.99
N THR A 351 12.40 -11.46 11.70
CA THR A 351 12.56 -11.43 13.16
C THR A 351 11.33 -10.96 13.92
N ALA A 352 10.33 -10.40 13.21
CA ALA A 352 9.05 -10.02 13.78
C ALA A 352 8.34 -11.26 14.37
N PRO A 353 7.75 -11.25 15.58
CA PRO A 353 7.07 -12.42 16.17
C PRO A 353 6.03 -13.05 15.24
N ALA A 354 5.95 -14.39 15.18
CA ALA A 354 5.06 -15.11 14.26
C ALA A 354 3.57 -14.83 14.54
N ASP A 355 3.26 -14.55 15.82
CA ASP A 355 1.92 -14.18 16.30
C ASP A 355 1.70 -12.66 16.38
N SER A 356 2.58 -11.84 15.79
CA SER A 356 2.35 -10.40 15.71
C SER A 356 1.10 -10.15 14.85
N PRO A 357 0.03 -9.56 15.41
CA PRO A 357 -1.17 -9.27 14.65
C PRO A 357 -0.83 -8.32 13.49
N ASN A 358 -0.98 -8.81 12.27
CA ASN A 358 -1.00 -8.11 10.97
C ASN A 358 -0.21 -6.79 10.85
N LEU A 359 0.80 -6.78 9.96
CA LEU A 359 0.94 -5.67 8.99
C LEU A 359 -0.19 -5.81 7.98
N ARG A 360 -1.35 -5.17 8.23
CA ARG A 360 -2.37 -5.05 7.17
C ARG A 360 -1.77 -4.19 6.06
N PRO A 361 -1.93 -4.47 4.76
CA PRO A 361 -1.48 -3.57 3.68
C PRO A 361 -2.07 -2.15 3.81
N GLY A 362 -3.25 -2.04 4.44
CA GLY A 362 -3.84 -0.76 4.84
C GLY A 362 -3.12 -0.05 5.98
N SER A 363 -2.25 -0.71 6.76
CA SER A 363 -1.53 -0.13 7.91
C SER A 363 -0.44 0.85 7.51
N GLN A 364 0.27 0.60 6.40
CA GLN A 364 1.32 1.48 5.89
C GLN A 364 0.71 2.68 5.15
N PHE A 365 -0.28 2.43 4.27
CA PHE A 365 -1.09 3.51 3.68
C PHE A 365 -1.81 4.33 4.76
N ALA A 366 -2.38 3.68 5.79
CA ALA A 366 -2.97 4.39 6.93
C ALA A 366 -1.89 5.14 7.72
N SER A 367 -0.68 4.61 7.91
CA SER A 367 0.40 5.31 8.61
C SER A 367 0.85 6.55 7.84
N ASP A 368 1.00 6.45 6.52
CA ASP A 368 1.38 7.57 5.64
C ASP A 368 0.25 8.60 5.57
N TRP A 369 -0.99 8.16 5.36
CA TRP A 369 -2.18 9.02 5.43
C TRP A 369 -2.33 9.72 6.78
N LEU A 370 -2.20 8.99 7.89
CA LEU A 370 -2.25 9.53 9.26
C LEU A 370 -1.10 10.51 9.52
N THR A 371 0.06 10.32 8.87
CA THR A 371 1.18 11.29 8.91
C THR A 371 0.83 12.56 8.16
N LEU A 372 0.31 12.44 6.94
CA LEU A 372 -0.03 13.59 6.09
C LEU A 372 -1.09 14.51 6.70
N ARG A 373 -2.09 13.95 7.39
CA ARG A 373 -3.20 14.71 7.99
C ARG A 373 -2.93 15.26 9.39
N GLU A 374 -1.84 14.87 10.04
CA GLU A 374 -1.67 15.10 11.48
C GLU A 374 -1.65 16.59 11.86
N ALA A 375 -0.97 17.42 11.08
CA ALA A 375 -0.92 18.86 11.32
C ALA A 375 -2.32 19.50 11.19
N ALA A 376 -3.05 19.16 10.12
CA ALA A 376 -4.41 19.63 9.89
C ALA A 376 -5.37 19.17 11.01
N ASP A 377 -5.24 17.93 11.49
CA ASP A 377 -6.00 17.43 12.63
C ASP A 377 -5.76 18.28 13.88
N VAL A 378 -4.50 18.58 14.21
CA VAL A 378 -4.13 19.33 15.41
C VAL A 378 -4.66 20.76 15.36
N ASP A 379 -4.56 21.40 14.20
CA ASP A 379 -5.01 22.79 13.99
C ASP A 379 -6.52 22.93 14.10
N SER A 380 -7.27 21.92 13.66
CA SER A 380 -8.73 21.97 13.62
C SER A 380 -9.42 21.53 14.91
N ARG A 381 -8.83 20.65 15.73
CA ARG A 381 -9.45 20.13 16.95
C ARG A 381 -9.86 21.24 17.94
N SER A 382 -11.03 21.08 18.56
CA SER A 382 -11.61 22.07 19.46
C SER A 382 -10.89 22.12 20.81
N GLN A 383 -10.09 23.17 21.02
CA GLN A 383 -9.49 23.46 22.33
C GLN A 383 -10.55 23.69 23.42
N PRO A 384 -11.64 24.46 23.19
CA PRO A 384 -12.69 24.64 24.21
C PRO A 384 -13.32 23.34 24.70
N LEU A 385 -13.57 22.37 23.82
CA LEU A 385 -14.13 21.07 24.22
C LEU A 385 -13.11 20.23 25.00
N ALA A 386 -11.83 20.28 24.64
CA ALA A 386 -10.76 19.64 25.42
C ALA A 386 -10.66 20.25 26.84
N GLU A 387 -10.83 21.57 26.98
CA GLU A 387 -10.87 22.22 28.30
C GLU A 387 -12.09 21.81 29.14
N LEU A 388 -13.25 21.61 28.50
CA LEU A 388 -14.44 21.09 29.19
C LEU A 388 -14.21 19.66 29.68
N ALA A 389 -13.59 18.80 28.87
CA ALA A 389 -13.19 17.46 29.27
C ALA A 389 -12.20 17.50 30.45
N ALA A 390 -11.19 18.38 30.41
CA ALA A 390 -10.22 18.55 31.49
C ALA A 390 -10.89 18.98 32.81
N LYS A 391 -11.82 19.95 32.75
CA LYS A 391 -12.59 20.42 33.92
C LYS A 391 -13.47 19.30 34.48
N TRP A 392 -14.15 18.55 33.61
CA TRP A 392 -15.04 17.47 34.00
C TRP A 392 -14.29 16.31 34.69
N LEU A 393 -13.13 15.93 34.17
CA LEU A 393 -12.25 14.90 34.74
C LEU A 393 -11.67 15.34 36.08
N SER A 394 -11.13 16.57 36.16
CA SER A 394 -10.49 17.10 37.37
C SER A 394 -11.47 17.19 38.56
N ALA A 395 -12.76 17.38 38.29
CA ALA A 395 -13.80 17.41 39.32
C ALA A 395 -14.15 16.02 39.90
N ARG A 396 -13.68 14.93 39.27
CA ARG A 396 -14.08 13.54 39.59
C ARG A 396 -12.94 12.66 40.07
N THR A 397 -11.73 12.88 39.56
CA THR A 397 -10.60 12.02 39.92
C THR A 397 -9.26 12.75 39.73
N PRO A 398 -8.30 12.57 40.65
CA PRO A 398 -6.93 13.02 40.45
C PRO A 398 -6.11 12.10 39.53
N ALA A 399 -6.64 10.93 39.15
CA ALA A 399 -5.96 9.92 38.33
C ALA A 399 -6.89 9.35 37.24
N PRO A 400 -7.26 10.16 36.23
CA PRO A 400 -8.25 9.77 35.22
C PRO A 400 -7.73 8.63 34.34
N LEU A 401 -8.65 7.71 34.01
CA LEU A 401 -8.45 6.70 32.97
C LEU A 401 -9.24 7.11 31.72
N ILE A 402 -8.55 7.19 30.59
CA ILE A 402 -9.09 7.58 29.29
C ILE A 402 -8.97 6.40 28.32
N ALA A 403 -10.03 6.08 27.58
CA ALA A 403 -10.00 5.10 26.52
C ALA A 403 -10.12 5.80 25.15
N ASP A 404 -9.14 5.60 24.27
CA ASP A 404 -9.07 6.19 22.93
C ASP A 404 -9.35 5.09 21.89
N LEU A 405 -10.53 5.16 21.26
CA LEU A 405 -11.02 4.20 20.28
C LEU A 405 -10.51 4.53 18.89
N GLY A 406 -9.92 3.56 18.18
CA GLY A 406 -9.35 3.76 16.86
C GLY A 406 -8.19 4.75 16.93
N CYS A 407 -7.30 4.57 17.91
CA CYS A 407 -6.33 5.59 18.28
C CYS A 407 -5.28 5.86 17.18
N GLY A 408 -5.14 4.97 16.19
CA GLY A 408 -4.12 5.03 15.16
C GLY A 408 -2.74 5.23 15.77
N ARG A 409 -2.02 6.27 15.30
CA ARG A 409 -0.67 6.65 15.79
C ARG A 409 -0.68 7.46 17.10
N GLY A 410 -1.83 7.56 17.78
CA GLY A 410 -1.99 8.29 19.04
C GLY A 410 -2.02 9.82 18.90
N SER A 411 -2.42 10.35 17.74
CA SER A 411 -2.53 11.81 17.51
C SER A 411 -3.53 12.47 18.47
N ASN A 412 -4.69 11.82 18.70
CA ASN A 412 -5.72 12.32 19.61
C ASN A 412 -5.22 12.39 21.07
N MET A 413 -4.58 11.33 21.57
CA MET A 413 -3.91 11.34 22.87
C MET A 413 -2.84 12.45 22.97
N ARG A 414 -1.97 12.63 21.97
CA ARG A 414 -0.93 13.67 22.00
C ARG A 414 -1.52 15.07 22.00
N PHE A 415 -2.69 15.27 21.38
CA PHE A 415 -3.44 16.51 21.48
C PHE A 415 -4.06 16.69 22.88
N LEU A 416 -4.69 15.67 23.45
CA LEU A 416 -5.44 15.79 24.70
C LEU A 416 -4.56 15.76 25.95
N ALA A 417 -3.60 14.85 26.06
CA ALA A 417 -2.83 14.61 27.28
C ALA A 417 -2.18 15.87 27.89
N PRO A 418 -1.55 16.77 27.11
CA PRO A 418 -0.98 18.01 27.65
C PRO A 418 -2.01 19.00 28.20
N ARG A 419 -3.30 18.81 27.89
CA ARG A 419 -4.42 19.67 28.30
C ARG A 419 -5.20 19.10 29.48
N LEU A 420 -5.00 17.83 29.82
CA LEU A 420 -5.65 17.15 30.95
C LEU A 420 -4.77 17.22 32.21
N ASN A 421 -5.40 17.28 33.38
CA ASN A 421 -4.72 17.28 34.68
C ASN A 421 -4.67 15.87 35.30
N GLY A 422 -3.83 15.71 36.33
CA GLY A 422 -3.78 14.48 37.14
C GLY A 422 -2.91 13.37 36.56
N HIS A 423 -2.82 12.25 37.29
CA HIS A 423 -2.05 11.07 36.89
C HIS A 423 -2.83 10.26 35.85
N GLN A 424 -2.62 10.60 34.58
CA GLN A 424 -3.39 10.02 33.48
C GLN A 424 -2.98 8.58 33.18
N ARG A 425 -3.98 7.72 32.98
CA ARG A 425 -3.83 6.38 32.39
C ARG A 425 -4.61 6.34 31.07
N TRP A 426 -3.97 5.86 30.03
CA TRP A 426 -4.54 5.80 28.69
C TRP A 426 -4.67 4.36 28.23
N LYS A 427 -5.85 3.98 27.74
CA LYS A 427 -6.08 2.75 26.97
C LYS A 427 -6.17 3.15 25.50
N LEU A 428 -5.13 2.84 24.74
CA LEU A 428 -5.09 3.04 23.29
C LEU A 428 -5.59 1.77 22.61
N ILE A 429 -6.69 1.88 21.88
CA ILE A 429 -7.40 0.73 21.32
C ILE A 429 -7.43 0.88 19.81
N ASP A 430 -6.85 -0.09 19.12
CA ASP A 430 -6.87 -0.17 17.67
C ASP A 430 -6.84 -1.64 17.26
N HIS A 431 -7.26 -1.97 16.05
CA HIS A 431 -7.16 -3.32 15.52
C HIS A 431 -5.78 -3.60 14.91
N ASP A 432 -4.97 -2.55 14.73
CA ASP A 432 -3.66 -2.59 14.08
C ASP A 432 -2.51 -2.51 15.10
N ALA A 433 -1.72 -3.58 15.19
CA ALA A 433 -0.62 -3.65 16.15
C ALA A 433 0.54 -2.70 15.82
N ILE A 434 0.75 -2.32 14.55
CA ILE A 434 1.81 -1.39 14.14
C ILE A 434 1.42 0.02 14.53
N LEU A 435 0.19 0.43 14.26
CA LEU A 435 -0.30 1.74 14.70
C LEU A 435 -0.20 1.86 16.23
N LEU A 436 -0.52 0.81 16.97
CA LEU A 436 -0.34 0.76 18.43
C LEU A 436 1.13 0.84 18.87
N ALA A 437 2.05 0.18 18.15
CA ALA A 437 3.48 0.27 18.43
C ALA A 437 4.00 1.70 18.17
N GLN A 438 3.59 2.32 17.05
CA GLN A 438 3.90 3.71 16.73
C GLN A 438 3.30 4.67 17.76
N ALA A 439 2.05 4.45 18.20
CA ALA A 439 1.41 5.26 19.21
C ALA A 439 2.18 5.22 20.55
N ARG A 440 2.65 4.03 20.98
CA ARG A 440 3.52 3.89 22.15
C ARG A 440 4.83 4.66 21.98
N GLN A 441 5.46 4.58 20.81
CA GLN A 441 6.70 5.30 20.52
C GLN A 441 6.49 6.81 20.53
N CYS A 442 5.47 7.31 19.86
CA CYS A 442 5.10 8.73 19.82
C CYS A 442 4.73 9.29 21.20
N ALA A 443 4.32 8.42 22.12
CA ALA A 443 4.00 8.80 23.48
C ALA A 443 5.19 8.76 24.43
N ALA A 444 6.35 8.27 24.00
CA ALA A 444 7.58 8.31 24.78
C ALA A 444 7.96 9.78 25.06
N GLY A 445 7.88 10.18 26.33
CA GLY A 445 8.13 11.57 26.76
C GLY A 445 6.90 12.47 26.79
N LEU A 446 5.71 11.94 26.44
CA LEU A 446 4.46 12.68 26.57
C LEU A 446 4.15 12.93 28.05
N SER A 447 3.84 14.19 28.36
CA SER A 447 3.55 14.63 29.72
C SER A 447 2.21 15.35 29.79
N ASN A 448 1.58 15.30 30.96
CA ASN A 448 0.37 16.06 31.26
C ASN A 448 0.64 17.57 31.36
N SER A 449 -0.40 18.35 31.64
CA SER A 449 -0.33 19.81 31.84
C SER A 449 0.67 20.25 32.93
N GLN A 450 1.07 19.34 33.83
CA GLN A 450 2.00 19.58 34.94
C GLN A 450 3.40 19.01 34.68
N GLY A 451 3.68 18.50 33.48
CA GLY A 451 4.97 17.90 33.13
C GLY A 451 5.20 16.50 33.72
N GLN A 452 4.15 15.83 34.20
CA GLN A 452 4.23 14.46 34.70
C GLN A 452 3.98 13.47 33.55
N PRO A 453 4.71 12.34 33.49
CA PRO A 453 4.51 11.34 32.45
C PRO A 453 3.12 10.72 32.51
N VAL A 454 2.58 10.38 31.36
CA VAL A 454 1.31 9.64 31.25
C VAL A 454 1.57 8.13 31.18
N ALA A 455 0.69 7.33 31.79
CA ALA A 455 0.76 5.87 31.72
C ALA A 455 -0.10 5.35 30.56
N ILE A 456 0.39 4.34 29.83
CA ILE A 456 -0.21 3.89 28.57
C ILE A 456 -0.30 2.38 28.54
N GLU A 457 -1.48 1.89 28.20
CA GLU A 457 -1.81 0.51 27.90
C GLU A 457 -2.36 0.46 26.47
N THR A 458 -2.02 -0.56 25.70
CA THR A 458 -2.55 -0.73 24.34
C THR A 458 -3.32 -2.03 24.23
N TYR A 459 -4.39 -2.02 23.45
CA TYR A 459 -5.23 -3.17 23.20
C TYR A 459 -5.42 -3.33 21.69
N CYS A 460 -4.88 -4.43 21.15
CA CYS A 460 -5.03 -4.79 19.75
C CYS A 460 -6.35 -5.56 19.57
N ILE A 461 -7.46 -4.85 19.38
CA ILE A 461 -8.82 -5.41 19.37
C ILE A 461 -9.65 -4.74 18.28
N SER A 462 -10.48 -5.52 17.55
CA SER A 462 -11.44 -4.95 16.60
C SER A 462 -12.56 -4.19 17.31
N LEU A 463 -12.97 -3.05 16.75
CA LEU A 463 -14.09 -2.26 17.27
C LEU A 463 -15.46 -2.80 16.83
N GLU A 464 -15.52 -3.81 15.96
CA GLU A 464 -16.77 -4.46 15.54
C GLU A 464 -17.54 -5.02 16.74
N ALA A 465 -16.85 -5.77 17.60
CA ALA A 465 -17.41 -6.37 18.80
C ALA A 465 -17.22 -5.43 20.01
N LEU A 466 -17.96 -4.32 20.05
CA LEU A 466 -17.85 -3.31 21.11
C LEU A 466 -17.91 -3.86 22.54
N ALA A 467 -18.54 -5.02 22.78
CA ALA A 467 -18.61 -5.68 24.08
C ALA A 467 -17.24 -6.11 24.62
N GLU A 468 -16.30 -6.47 23.75
CA GLU A 468 -14.95 -6.95 24.13
C GLU A 468 -13.96 -5.80 24.38
N VAL A 469 -14.33 -4.58 23.99
CA VAL A 469 -13.50 -3.39 24.14
C VAL A 469 -13.43 -2.98 25.63
N PRO A 470 -12.23 -2.76 26.21
CA PRO A 470 -12.08 -2.57 27.66
C PRO A 470 -12.40 -1.13 28.10
N LEU A 471 -13.70 -0.82 28.21
CA LEU A 471 -14.17 0.53 28.54
C LEU A 471 -14.61 0.74 29.99
N ASP A 472 -14.93 -0.30 30.76
CA ASP A 472 -15.78 -0.19 31.97
C ASP A 472 -15.23 0.73 33.08
N ASP A 473 -13.91 0.84 33.18
CA ASP A 473 -13.18 1.63 34.18
C ASP A 473 -12.77 3.04 33.69
N ALA A 474 -13.03 3.37 32.42
CA ALA A 474 -12.72 4.69 31.88
C ALA A 474 -13.64 5.77 32.47
N TYR A 475 -13.10 6.98 32.66
CA TYR A 475 -13.89 8.17 32.98
C TYR A 475 -14.29 8.90 31.69
N LEU A 476 -13.41 8.89 30.69
CA LEU A 476 -13.61 9.50 29.39
C LEU A 476 -13.35 8.47 28.29
N VAL A 477 -14.33 8.29 27.41
CA VAL A 477 -14.12 7.61 26.12
C VAL A 477 -13.90 8.68 25.07
N THR A 478 -12.91 8.51 24.21
CA THR A 478 -12.61 9.43 23.11
C THR A 478 -12.31 8.69 21.83
N ALA A 479 -12.52 9.36 20.69
CA ALA A 479 -12.12 8.90 19.37
C ALA A 479 -11.91 10.12 18.46
N SER A 480 -11.13 9.95 17.40
CA SER A 480 -10.93 11.01 16.39
C SER A 480 -11.07 10.43 14.99
N ALA A 481 -11.91 11.07 14.15
CA ALA A 481 -12.17 10.65 12.77
C ALA A 481 -12.47 9.13 12.61
N LEU A 482 -13.35 8.64 13.48
CA LEU A 482 -13.80 7.24 13.51
C LEU A 482 -15.26 7.09 13.05
N LEU A 483 -16.10 8.10 13.28
CA LEU A 483 -17.56 7.94 13.22
C LEU A 483 -18.10 7.69 11.82
N ASP A 484 -17.44 8.15 10.77
CA ASP A 484 -17.88 7.92 9.39
C ASP A 484 -17.75 6.47 8.94
N LEU A 485 -17.04 5.64 9.71
CA LEU A 485 -16.86 4.22 9.45
C LEU A 485 -17.90 3.36 10.17
N VAL A 486 -18.65 3.90 11.14
CA VAL A 486 -19.53 3.10 12.01
C VAL A 486 -21.00 3.16 11.57
N SER A 487 -21.75 2.11 11.90
CA SER A 487 -23.19 2.03 11.67
C SER A 487 -24.02 2.63 12.81
N GLN A 488 -25.32 2.84 12.57
CA GLN A 488 -26.27 3.27 13.61
C GLN A 488 -26.29 2.30 14.82
N GLN A 489 -26.23 0.99 14.55
CA GLN A 489 -26.22 -0.04 15.60
C GLN A 489 -24.99 0.09 16.49
N TRP A 490 -23.84 0.39 15.91
CA TRP A 490 -22.60 0.61 16.64
C TRP A 490 -22.69 1.84 17.55
N ILE A 491 -23.23 2.96 17.03
CA ILE A 491 -23.46 4.18 17.81
C ILE A 491 -24.38 3.91 19.01
N ASP A 492 -25.52 3.25 18.78
CA ASP A 492 -26.46 2.92 19.85
C ASP A 492 -25.83 2.01 20.92
N ALA A 493 -24.99 1.05 20.50
CA ALA A 493 -24.24 0.18 21.41
C ALA A 493 -23.20 0.94 22.24
N LEU A 494 -22.44 1.85 21.63
CA LEU A 494 -21.48 2.71 22.33
C LEU A 494 -22.20 3.58 23.36
N VAL A 495 -23.26 4.29 22.96
CA VAL A 495 -24.02 5.19 23.83
C VAL A 495 -24.64 4.43 25.00
N THR A 496 -25.20 3.25 24.74
CA THR A 496 -25.73 2.37 25.81
C THR A 496 -24.64 2.01 26.82
N ARG A 497 -23.44 1.66 26.36
CA ARG A 497 -22.33 1.26 27.24
C ARG A 497 -21.82 2.42 28.08
N ILE A 498 -21.55 3.58 27.49
CA ILE A 498 -21.06 4.75 28.23
C ILE A 498 -22.12 5.29 29.19
N ALA A 499 -23.41 5.24 28.83
CA ALA A 499 -24.52 5.63 29.70
C ALA A 499 -24.65 4.70 30.91
N GLY A 500 -24.55 3.38 30.70
CA GLY A 500 -24.54 2.40 31.79
C GLY A 500 -23.42 2.61 32.81
N GLN A 501 -22.28 3.15 32.34
CA GLN A 501 -21.10 3.42 33.17
C GLN A 501 -20.96 4.88 33.62
N GLN A 502 -21.86 5.78 33.21
CA GLN A 502 -21.81 7.22 33.50
C GLN A 502 -20.50 7.91 33.07
N GLN A 503 -20.01 7.55 31.87
CA GLN A 503 -18.74 8.05 31.32
C GLN A 503 -18.97 9.32 30.50
N ALA A 504 -17.95 10.17 30.39
CA ALA A 504 -17.96 11.25 29.40
C ALA A 504 -17.53 10.72 28.02
N LEU A 505 -17.95 11.40 26.97
CA LEU A 505 -17.56 11.12 25.58
C LEU A 505 -16.97 12.37 24.94
N LEU A 506 -15.79 12.25 24.30
CA LEU A 506 -15.21 13.30 23.47
C LEU A 506 -14.89 12.74 22.08
N ILE A 507 -15.63 13.16 21.06
CA ILE A 507 -15.34 12.82 19.68
C ILE A 507 -14.78 14.03 18.96
N ALA A 508 -13.65 13.85 18.29
CA ALA A 508 -13.01 14.88 17.49
C ALA A 508 -13.05 14.53 16.00
N LEU A 509 -13.12 15.56 15.16
CA LEU A 509 -13.00 15.46 13.70
C LEU A 509 -14.01 14.49 13.07
N SER A 510 -15.28 14.57 13.46
CA SER A 510 -16.35 13.83 12.78
C SER A 510 -16.63 14.51 11.45
N VAL A 511 -16.33 13.85 10.33
CA VAL A 511 -16.56 14.41 9.00
C VAL A 511 -18.06 14.64 8.76
N THR A 512 -18.41 15.74 8.13
CA THR A 512 -19.82 16.08 7.81
C THR A 512 -20.24 15.63 6.42
N GLY A 513 -19.28 15.22 5.58
CA GLY A 513 -19.47 14.92 4.16
C GLY A 513 -19.38 16.16 3.26
N GLU A 514 -19.25 17.36 3.84
CA GLU A 514 -19.11 18.59 3.09
C GLU A 514 -17.65 18.95 2.84
N TRP A 515 -17.31 19.29 1.60
CA TRP A 515 -16.01 19.86 1.23
C TRP A 515 -16.19 20.83 0.08
N HIS A 516 -15.28 21.81 -0.03
CA HIS A 516 -15.22 22.74 -1.16
C HIS A 516 -13.81 23.32 -1.30
N PHE A 517 -13.51 23.86 -2.47
CA PHE A 517 -12.26 24.59 -2.66
C PHE A 517 -12.36 26.01 -2.09
N ILE A 518 -11.24 26.53 -1.64
CA ILE A 518 -11.09 27.93 -1.21
C ILE A 518 -10.05 28.64 -2.06
N ASP A 519 -10.22 29.95 -2.24
CA ASP A 519 -9.24 30.80 -2.92
C ASP A 519 -8.05 31.13 -1.99
N PRO A 520 -6.99 31.83 -2.47
CA PRO A 520 -5.86 32.22 -1.63
C PRO A 520 -6.21 33.20 -0.49
N GLN A 521 -7.42 33.75 -0.47
CA GLN A 521 -7.93 34.57 0.63
C GLN A 521 -8.81 33.75 1.61
N GLY A 522 -8.99 32.46 1.35
CA GLY A 522 -9.81 31.56 2.16
C GLY A 522 -11.31 31.64 1.85
N ALA A 523 -11.72 32.31 0.77
CA ALA A 523 -13.13 32.39 0.40
C ALA A 523 -13.56 31.16 -0.41
N PRO A 524 -14.78 30.62 -0.22
CA PRO A 524 -15.28 29.48 -0.97
C PRO A 524 -15.32 29.72 -2.48
N VAL A 525 -14.81 28.77 -3.26
CA VAL A 525 -14.91 28.72 -4.71
C VAL A 525 -16.01 27.73 -5.08
N LEU A 526 -17.06 28.23 -5.72
CA LEU A 526 -18.22 27.43 -6.12
C LEU A 526 -18.12 27.05 -7.60
N ASP A 527 -18.12 25.76 -7.87
CA ASP A 527 -18.06 25.20 -9.22
C ASP A 527 -19.06 24.03 -9.34
N ASP A 528 -19.75 23.93 -10.47
CA ASP A 528 -20.77 22.90 -10.71
C ASP A 528 -20.18 21.50 -10.83
N GLU A 529 -18.96 21.36 -11.36
CA GLU A 529 -18.27 20.07 -11.45
C GLU A 529 -17.86 19.58 -10.06
N ASP A 530 -17.41 20.48 -9.19
CA ASP A 530 -17.03 20.15 -7.81
C ASP A 530 -18.25 19.64 -7.02
N ARG A 531 -19.39 20.33 -7.17
CA ARG A 531 -20.66 19.89 -6.55
C ARG A 531 -21.11 18.53 -7.07
N TRP A 532 -20.99 18.29 -8.37
CA TRP A 532 -21.37 17.01 -8.97
C TRP A 532 -20.49 15.87 -8.42
N LEU A 533 -19.19 16.08 -8.33
CA LEU A 533 -18.26 15.07 -7.80
C LEU A 533 -18.46 14.83 -6.30
N GLN A 534 -18.70 15.89 -5.53
CA GLN A 534 -19.06 15.79 -4.12
C GLN A 534 -20.30 14.90 -3.91
N ALA A 535 -21.33 15.04 -4.76
CA ALA A 535 -22.52 14.19 -4.67
C ALA A 535 -22.22 12.70 -4.91
N MET A 536 -21.31 12.39 -5.85
CA MET A 536 -20.86 11.02 -6.09
C MET A 536 -20.06 10.46 -4.91
N PHE A 537 -19.15 11.25 -4.35
CA PHE A 537 -18.39 10.89 -3.17
C PHE A 537 -19.29 10.62 -1.95
N MET A 538 -20.27 11.49 -1.68
CA MET A 538 -21.21 11.31 -0.58
C MET A 538 -22.09 10.06 -0.74
N ALA A 539 -22.45 9.71 -1.98
CA ALA A 539 -23.17 8.47 -2.26
C ALA A 539 -22.29 7.23 -2.02
N HIS A 540 -21.00 7.30 -2.38
CA HIS A 540 -20.02 6.22 -2.11
C HIS A 540 -19.83 5.98 -0.61
N GLN A 541 -19.78 7.04 0.20
CA GLN A 541 -19.56 6.92 1.65
C GLN A 541 -20.64 6.11 2.40
N GLN A 542 -21.82 5.91 1.82
CA GLN A 542 -22.94 5.19 2.43
C GLN A 542 -22.95 3.67 2.14
N ARG A 543 -21.89 3.14 1.52
CA ARG A 543 -21.70 1.68 1.35
C ARG A 543 -21.21 1.02 2.65
N ASP A 544 -21.39 -0.30 2.76
CA ASP A 544 -20.86 -1.09 3.88
C ASP A 544 -19.31 -1.06 3.87
N LYS A 545 -18.72 -0.62 4.99
CA LYS A 545 -17.26 -0.50 5.19
C LYS A 545 -16.72 -1.51 6.23
N GLY A 546 -17.45 -2.58 6.52
CA GLY A 546 -17.03 -3.64 7.44
C GLY A 546 -17.52 -3.47 8.89
N LEU A 547 -18.33 -2.45 9.17
CA LEU A 547 -19.00 -2.21 10.47
C LEU A 547 -20.54 -2.14 10.30
N GLY A 548 -21.06 -2.62 9.16
CA GLY A 548 -22.42 -2.42 8.65
C GLY A 548 -22.52 -1.23 7.69
N ASP A 549 -23.74 -0.91 7.23
CA ASP A 549 -24.00 0.27 6.39
C ASP A 549 -23.46 1.54 7.07
N ALA A 550 -22.35 2.08 6.57
CA ALA A 550 -21.66 3.19 7.19
C ALA A 550 -22.50 4.47 7.07
N LEU A 551 -22.62 5.21 8.18
CA LEU A 551 -23.42 6.45 8.19
C LEU A 551 -22.70 7.62 7.49
N GLY A 552 -21.38 7.51 7.26
CA GLY A 552 -20.58 8.56 6.65
C GLY A 552 -20.76 9.90 7.36
N GLY A 553 -20.95 10.98 6.59
CA GLY A 553 -21.22 12.33 7.12
C GLY A 553 -22.45 12.47 8.04
N GLN A 554 -23.35 11.49 8.07
CA GLN A 554 -24.55 11.52 8.93
C GLN A 554 -24.28 11.04 10.37
N ALA A 555 -23.13 10.40 10.61
CA ALA A 555 -22.82 9.75 11.87
C ALA A 555 -22.81 10.70 13.08
N HIS A 556 -22.33 11.94 12.89
CA HIS A 556 -22.32 12.95 13.97
C HIS A 556 -23.75 13.28 14.45
N GLY A 557 -24.69 13.45 13.51
CA GLY A 557 -26.09 13.72 13.84
C GLY A 557 -26.75 12.53 14.55
N ALA A 558 -26.47 11.31 14.08
CA ALA A 558 -26.94 10.08 14.72
C ALA A 558 -26.43 9.94 16.16
N LEU A 559 -25.15 10.25 16.41
CA LEU A 559 -24.56 10.23 17.76
C LEU A 559 -25.23 11.25 18.68
N VAL A 560 -25.45 12.48 18.21
CA VAL A 560 -26.17 13.51 18.99
C VAL A 560 -27.55 13.01 19.39
N ALA A 561 -28.34 12.49 18.45
CA ALA A 561 -29.68 11.97 18.74
C ALA A 561 -29.67 10.77 19.70
N ALA A 562 -28.66 9.91 19.64
CA ALA A 562 -28.50 8.81 20.58
C ALA A 562 -28.15 9.31 22.00
N LEU A 563 -27.23 10.27 22.12
CA LEU A 563 -26.82 10.86 23.40
C LEU A 563 -27.96 11.64 24.07
N GLU A 564 -28.77 12.39 23.30
CA GLU A 564 -29.95 13.09 23.82
C GLU A 564 -30.97 12.11 24.41
N ARG A 565 -31.22 10.97 23.72
CA ARG A 565 -32.08 9.89 24.23
C ARG A 565 -31.55 9.24 25.51
N ALA A 566 -30.23 9.34 25.75
CA ALA A 566 -29.56 8.78 26.92
C ALA A 566 -29.34 9.81 28.05
N ASP A 567 -30.01 10.97 28.00
CA ASP A 567 -29.91 12.04 29.00
C ASP A 567 -28.48 12.59 29.19
N TYR A 568 -27.76 12.81 28.08
CA TYR A 568 -26.47 13.51 28.09
C TYR A 568 -26.62 15.01 27.80
N ARG A 569 -25.83 15.83 28.48
CA ARG A 569 -25.54 17.20 28.06
C ARG A 569 -24.47 17.17 26.98
N ILE A 570 -24.70 17.90 25.89
CA ILE A 570 -23.85 17.88 24.70
C ILE A 570 -23.37 19.31 24.38
N GLU A 571 -22.08 19.46 24.13
CA GLU A 571 -21.43 20.68 23.64
C GLU A 571 -20.74 20.35 22.30
N GLN A 572 -20.87 21.21 21.29
CA GLN A 572 -20.41 20.95 19.92
C GLN A 572 -19.58 22.12 19.39
N ALA A 573 -18.63 21.83 18.49
CA ALA A 573 -17.85 22.84 17.79
C ALA A 573 -17.69 22.47 16.31
N GLU A 574 -17.71 23.47 15.43
CA GLU A 574 -17.28 23.31 14.04
C GLU A 574 -15.75 23.36 13.99
N THR A 575 -15.16 22.34 13.40
CA THR A 575 -13.71 22.09 13.40
C THR A 575 -13.20 21.71 12.01
N PRO A 576 -13.55 22.46 10.95
CA PRO A 576 -13.18 22.07 9.60
C PRO A 576 -11.66 22.13 9.40
N TRP A 577 -11.16 21.27 8.51
CA TRP A 577 -9.83 21.49 7.94
C TRP A 577 -9.90 22.68 7.00
N GLN A 578 -8.91 23.58 7.10
CA GLN A 578 -8.73 24.71 6.19
C GLN A 578 -7.30 24.63 5.63
N LEU A 579 -7.16 23.93 4.52
CA LEU A 579 -5.87 23.72 3.84
C LEU A 579 -5.64 24.90 2.89
N ALA A 580 -4.65 25.74 3.20
CA ALA A 580 -4.45 27.02 2.54
C ALA A 580 -3.89 26.86 1.11
N ALA A 581 -4.40 27.67 0.17
CA ALA A 581 -3.87 27.70 -1.19
C ALA A 581 -2.39 28.13 -1.18
N GLY A 582 -1.56 27.40 -1.94
CA GLY A 582 -0.12 27.68 -2.04
C GLY A 582 0.71 27.20 -0.83
N SER A 583 0.12 26.51 0.15
CA SER A 583 0.84 25.88 1.25
C SER A 583 1.58 24.63 0.76
N GLN A 584 2.90 24.71 0.64
CA GLN A 584 3.73 23.56 0.25
C GLN A 584 3.67 22.40 1.25
N GLU A 585 3.50 22.71 2.54
CA GLU A 585 3.39 21.70 3.60
C GLU A 585 2.07 20.92 3.51
N GLN A 586 0.97 21.59 3.19
CA GLN A 586 -0.36 20.98 3.12
C GLN A 586 -0.68 20.42 1.73
N GLN A 587 0.11 20.75 0.71
CA GLN A 587 -0.10 20.30 -0.67
C GLN A 587 -0.16 18.78 -0.82
N PRO A 588 0.72 17.96 -0.21
CA PRO A 588 0.62 16.50 -0.28
C PRO A 588 -0.72 15.96 0.24
N LEU A 589 -1.22 16.50 1.36
CA LEU A 589 -2.53 16.14 1.90
C LEU A 589 -3.67 16.53 0.94
N MET A 590 -3.58 17.72 0.34
CA MET A 590 -4.56 18.15 -0.66
C MET A 590 -4.58 17.23 -1.89
N MET A 591 -3.42 16.80 -2.39
CA MET A 591 -3.35 15.86 -3.52
C MET A 591 -3.96 14.50 -3.18
N ALA A 592 -3.62 13.96 -2.01
CA ALA A 592 -4.17 12.68 -1.54
C ALA A 592 -5.70 12.74 -1.37
N LEU A 593 -6.25 13.87 -0.89
CA LEU A 593 -7.70 14.09 -0.83
C LEU A 593 -8.35 14.08 -2.22
N LEU A 594 -7.76 14.79 -3.19
CA LEU A 594 -8.30 14.85 -4.55
C LEU A 594 -8.32 13.47 -5.22
N GLU A 595 -7.25 12.70 -5.06
CA GLU A 595 -7.14 11.34 -5.58
C GLU A 595 -8.20 10.43 -4.95
N GLY A 596 -8.33 10.44 -3.63
CA GLY A 596 -9.34 9.64 -2.92
C GLY A 596 -10.78 10.01 -3.31
N TRP A 597 -11.07 11.30 -3.53
CA TRP A 597 -12.39 11.73 -4.01
C TRP A 597 -12.67 11.28 -5.44
N ALA A 598 -11.67 11.37 -6.33
CA ALA A 598 -11.79 10.93 -7.72
C ALA A 598 -11.96 9.41 -7.81
N GLU A 599 -11.23 8.64 -7.01
CA GLU A 599 -11.34 7.18 -6.94
C GLU A 599 -12.75 6.77 -6.49
N ALA A 600 -13.20 7.27 -5.35
CA ALA A 600 -14.54 6.99 -4.83
C ALA A 600 -15.66 7.43 -5.79
N ALA A 601 -15.51 8.57 -6.46
CA ALA A 601 -16.45 9.01 -7.48
C ALA A 601 -16.43 8.09 -8.72
N THR A 602 -15.27 7.57 -9.11
CA THR A 602 -15.13 6.65 -10.25
C THR A 602 -15.76 5.29 -9.95
N GLU A 603 -15.61 4.78 -8.73
CA GLU A 603 -16.31 3.56 -8.29
C GLU A 603 -17.83 3.73 -8.19
N GLN A 604 -18.29 4.96 -7.94
CA GLN A 604 -19.71 5.28 -7.87
C GLN A 604 -20.35 5.50 -9.24
N ALA A 605 -19.60 6.08 -10.19
CA ALA A 605 -20.05 6.35 -11.55
C ALA A 605 -18.95 5.94 -12.57
N PRO A 606 -18.72 4.64 -12.80
CA PRO A 606 -17.67 4.16 -13.70
C PRO A 606 -17.81 4.69 -15.13
N GLU A 607 -19.04 4.93 -15.59
CA GLU A 607 -19.33 5.53 -16.89
C GLU A 607 -18.82 6.96 -17.05
N ALA A 608 -18.54 7.66 -15.93
CA ALA A 608 -18.02 9.01 -15.90
C ALA A 608 -16.51 9.08 -15.63
N ALA A 609 -15.78 7.95 -15.66
CA ALA A 609 -14.35 7.87 -15.33
C ALA A 609 -13.50 8.89 -16.10
N ALA A 610 -13.74 9.07 -17.41
CA ALA A 610 -13.00 10.05 -18.21
C ALA A 610 -13.26 11.51 -17.78
N ARG A 611 -14.49 11.83 -17.37
CA ARG A 611 -14.85 13.15 -16.83
C ARG A 611 -14.19 13.38 -15.48
N ILE A 612 -14.18 12.37 -14.61
CA ILE A 612 -13.57 12.43 -13.28
C ILE A 612 -12.04 12.58 -13.40
N ALA A 613 -11.39 11.85 -14.31
CA ALA A 613 -9.96 12.01 -14.59
C ALA A 613 -9.61 13.44 -15.08
N THR A 614 -10.47 14.02 -15.93
CA THR A 614 -10.31 15.41 -16.39
C THR A 614 -10.45 16.40 -15.24
N TRP A 615 -11.47 16.20 -14.38
CA TRP A 615 -11.67 17.01 -13.17
C TRP A 615 -10.45 16.93 -12.24
N LEU A 616 -9.96 15.71 -11.98
CA LEU A 616 -8.83 15.47 -11.09
C LEU A 616 -7.59 16.22 -11.57
N GLN A 617 -7.25 16.07 -12.86
CA GLN A 617 -6.10 16.75 -13.46
C GLN A 617 -6.20 18.29 -13.32
N GLN A 618 -7.38 18.85 -13.57
CA GLN A 618 -7.59 20.30 -13.46
C GLN A 618 -7.43 20.80 -12.03
N ARG A 619 -7.98 20.07 -11.04
CA ARG A 619 -7.91 20.46 -9.63
C ARG A 619 -6.53 20.25 -9.03
N GLN A 620 -5.84 19.16 -9.39
CA GLN A 620 -4.43 18.96 -9.04
C GLN A 620 -3.57 20.11 -9.57
N GLN A 621 -3.76 20.54 -10.83
CA GLN A 621 -3.02 21.67 -11.38
C GLN A 621 -3.33 22.98 -10.64
N ALA A 622 -4.59 23.23 -10.30
CA ALA A 622 -4.99 24.45 -9.58
C ALA A 622 -4.41 24.50 -8.16
N VAL A 623 -4.38 23.36 -7.45
CA VAL A 623 -3.71 23.24 -6.15
C VAL A 623 -2.19 23.40 -6.29
N ALA A 624 -1.58 22.77 -7.29
CA ALA A 624 -0.13 22.88 -7.55
C ALA A 624 0.31 24.31 -7.89
N ASN A 625 -0.54 25.07 -8.58
CA ASN A 625 -0.29 26.48 -8.88
C ASN A 625 -0.54 27.41 -7.68
N GLY A 626 -1.04 26.90 -6.56
CA GLY A 626 -1.45 27.71 -5.41
C GLY A 626 -2.69 28.55 -5.64
N GLU A 627 -3.51 28.20 -6.64
CA GLU A 627 -4.75 28.90 -6.97
C GLU A 627 -5.94 28.44 -6.12
N ARG A 628 -5.83 27.24 -5.52
CA ARG A 628 -6.87 26.61 -4.71
C ARG A 628 -6.30 25.99 -3.45
N GLY A 629 -7.00 26.19 -2.34
CA GLY A 629 -6.91 25.42 -1.12
C GLY A 629 -8.16 24.54 -0.97
N ILE A 630 -8.24 23.78 0.12
CA ILE A 630 -9.34 22.85 0.38
C ILE A 630 -9.93 23.10 1.77
N TRP A 631 -11.26 23.16 1.85
CA TRP A 631 -12.02 23.13 3.09
C TRP A 631 -12.73 21.78 3.23
N VAL A 632 -12.59 21.12 4.38
CA VAL A 632 -13.29 19.86 4.70
C VAL A 632 -14.03 20.00 6.02
N GLY A 633 -15.34 19.79 5.99
CA GLY A 633 -16.22 19.95 7.14
C GLY A 633 -16.02 18.84 8.16
N HIS A 634 -15.70 19.24 9.38
CA HIS A 634 -15.70 18.37 10.55
C HIS A 634 -16.38 19.03 11.74
N ARG A 635 -16.83 18.20 12.68
CA ARG A 635 -17.38 18.63 13.96
C ARG A 635 -16.81 17.83 15.11
N ASP A 636 -16.60 18.52 16.22
CA ASP A 636 -16.22 17.94 17.49
C ASP A 636 -17.43 17.97 18.44
N LEU A 637 -17.47 17.00 19.37
CA LEU A 637 -18.52 16.87 20.36
C LEU A 637 -17.94 16.42 21.70
N PHE A 638 -18.35 17.10 22.78
CA PHE A 638 -18.15 16.65 24.15
C PHE A 638 -19.50 16.41 24.81
N ALA A 639 -19.69 15.23 25.41
CA ALA A 639 -20.93 14.87 26.08
C ALA A 639 -20.68 14.31 27.47
N THR A 640 -21.56 14.68 28.41
CA THR A 640 -21.49 14.27 29.82
C THR A 640 -22.86 13.87 30.34
N PRO A 641 -22.97 12.87 31.23
CA PRO A 641 -24.26 12.46 31.79
C PRO A 641 -24.87 13.57 32.66
N LEU A 642 -26.20 13.74 32.59
CA LEU A 642 -26.93 14.77 33.35
C LEU A 642 -26.99 14.50 34.87
N PHE A 643 -26.90 13.22 35.29
CA PHE A 643 -26.99 12.82 36.70
C PHE A 643 -25.72 12.07 37.15
N ALA A 644 -24.72 12.78 37.67
CA ALA A 644 -23.52 12.13 38.21
C ALA A 644 -23.80 11.58 39.62
N ASN A 645 -24.03 10.27 39.75
CA ASN A 645 -23.79 9.61 41.04
C ASN A 645 -22.28 9.53 41.25
N PRO A 646 -21.71 10.05 42.35
CA PRO A 646 -20.30 9.85 42.64
C PRO A 646 -20.06 8.33 42.75
N ARG A 647 -19.17 7.79 41.89
CA ARG A 647 -18.71 6.40 42.03
C ARG A 647 -18.08 6.28 43.43
N GLU A 648 -18.68 5.49 44.32
CA GLU A 648 -18.08 5.17 45.62
C GLU A 648 -16.74 4.49 45.37
N GLU A 649 -15.68 5.05 45.97
CA GLU A 649 -14.33 4.48 45.94
C GLU A 649 -14.38 3.06 46.54
N ALA A 650 -14.04 2.06 45.72
CA ALA A 650 -13.83 0.67 46.15
C ALA A 650 -12.34 0.36 46.26
#